data_AF-A0A8K0I4N4-F1
#
_entry.id   AF-A0A8K0I4N4-F1
#
_cell.length_a   1.000
_cell.length_b   1.000
_cell.length_c   1.000
_cell.angle_alpha   90.00
_cell.angle_beta   90.00
_cell.angle_gamma   90.00
#
_symmetry.space_group_name_H-M   'P 1'
#
loop_
_entity.id
_entity.type
_entity.pdbx_description
1 polymer ?
#
loop_
_entity_poly.entity_id
_entity_poly.type
_entity_poly.pdbx_seq_one_letter_code
_entity_poly.pdbx_strand_id
1 'polypeptide(L)'
;MGTAGRPVVPENVKLAILQAIELGYRHFDTASLYRTERPLGEAIARALQGGLVKSRSELFVTSKLWCSDAHRDLVLPALQRSLRNLQLDYLDLYLIHWPMSSKPGACSFPINEEDILPLDLISVWQAMEECQKLGLARSIGVSNFSRKKLEELLAFAKIPPAVNQVEMNPLWQQKKLREFCKEKGIHITACCPIGGQDRPESSNLLMESEVLQKIARARGKTVPQSYFEWQIPIPEDFNSLNLLRSRQKVSNAYLQFVKGADVKMQLEFTEEMPKPANQLSLDFSSLLSALFFQWIVELLFPINGVSGDAEVVVAIDGANYAISTYSDVLMVLLLEISSSQVMLSYLVYEKQHKLKIMMKMHGLGDGPYWIISYVYFLFLSSAYVLSFVILGSVIGLNFFMLNNYSIQFVFYFTSINLQIVLAFLTAAFFSNVKTAEVIGYLYIFGSGIMAGYLLHSFIEDTSFPRKWLLVMEIIPAFSLYRGLYEFSQYSFNGDQMGTSGMQWGDLNDSLNGMRDVMIIIVIEWLVLLPVAYYLNQGASLGRGIRNNPLCSLQCFLMKTPFNQRHNILRQGSKEVSVDMERPDIFKEMIGLIAPTSGNAFVRGFSIQNDMDKIYSCMSVCPQNDMLWEMLTGREHLLFYGRLKNLKGSALMLTVEESLKSVNLFHGGVADKQVKKYSGGMKRRLSVAISLIGDPKLKARYGESYVFTMTTSLDDEQEMENLVFTRTPNAKKIYQISGMQKFELPKQEVRIADVFSAVGNFKSKVTVQAWGLADTTMEDVFIKVAKRAELSDNLS
;
A
#
# COMPACT_ATOMS: atom_id res chain seq x y z
N MET A 1 -1.71 10.91 -34.44
CA MET A 1 -3.00 11.52 -34.82
C MET A 1 -3.93 10.41 -35.28
N GLY A 2 -5.11 10.29 -34.68
CA GLY A 2 -6.16 9.36 -35.17
C GLY A 2 -7.02 10.03 -36.24
N THR A 3 -7.51 9.25 -37.20
CA THR A 3 -8.30 9.73 -38.35
C THR A 3 -9.73 9.18 -38.37
N ALA A 4 -10.20 8.61 -37.26
CA ALA A 4 -11.60 8.24 -37.11
C ALA A 4 -12.44 9.50 -36.89
N GLY A 5 -13.45 9.72 -37.73
CA GLY A 5 -14.40 10.83 -37.57
C GLY A 5 -15.62 10.70 -38.47
N ARG A 6 -16.75 11.27 -38.04
CA ARG A 6 -18.01 11.32 -38.82
C ARG A 6 -18.60 12.74 -38.77
N PRO A 7 -18.99 13.34 -39.92
CA PRO A 7 -18.82 12.86 -41.29
C PRO A 7 -17.35 12.96 -41.76
N VAL A 8 -16.96 12.08 -42.68
CA VAL A 8 -15.63 12.14 -43.30
C VAL A 8 -15.69 13.14 -44.47
N VAL A 9 -15.01 14.27 -44.31
CA VAL A 9 -14.79 15.24 -45.40
C VAL A 9 -13.34 15.10 -45.86
N PRO A 10 -13.06 14.49 -47.03
CA PRO A 10 -11.71 14.17 -47.49
C PRO A 10 -10.72 15.34 -47.42
N GLU A 11 -11.15 16.53 -47.85
CA GLU A 11 -10.28 17.72 -47.88
C GLU A 11 -9.89 18.18 -46.48
N ASN A 12 -10.83 18.16 -45.52
CA ASN A 12 -10.56 18.52 -44.13
C ASN A 12 -9.58 17.54 -43.49
N VAL A 13 -9.72 16.24 -43.78
CA VAL A 13 -8.80 15.21 -43.30
C VAL A 13 -7.40 15.44 -43.85
N LYS A 14 -7.28 15.71 -45.15
CA LYS A 14 -5.99 15.98 -45.81
C LYS A 14 -5.29 17.21 -45.25
N LEU A 15 -6.02 18.33 -45.07
CA LEU A 15 -5.50 19.56 -44.49
C LEU A 15 -5.05 19.35 -43.03
N ALA A 16 -5.87 18.67 -42.22
CA ALA A 16 -5.55 18.39 -40.83
C ALA A 16 -4.29 17.52 -40.69
N ILE A 17 -4.10 16.56 -41.60
CA ILE A 17 -2.89 15.71 -41.61
C ILE A 17 -1.66 16.51 -41.99
N LEU A 18 -1.72 17.35 -43.03
CA LEU A 18 -0.59 18.20 -43.42
C LEU A 18 -0.18 19.14 -42.27
N GLN A 19 -1.15 19.79 -41.64
CA GLN A 19 -0.92 20.65 -40.48
C GLN A 19 -0.36 19.87 -39.28
N ALA A 20 -0.82 18.63 -39.06
CA ALA A 20 -0.25 17.79 -38.02
C ALA A 20 1.23 17.45 -38.30
N ILE A 21 1.60 17.16 -39.56
CA ILE A 21 2.99 16.91 -39.95
C ILE A 21 3.85 18.15 -39.68
N GLU A 22 3.37 19.35 -40.04
CA GLU A 22 4.03 20.64 -39.77
C GLU A 22 4.26 20.87 -38.27
N LEU A 23 3.28 20.52 -37.43
CA LEU A 23 3.36 20.59 -35.97
C LEU A 23 4.28 19.52 -35.35
N GLY A 24 4.85 18.62 -36.15
CA GLY A 24 5.80 17.59 -35.71
C GLY A 24 5.20 16.20 -35.48
N TYR A 25 3.92 15.98 -35.80
CA TYR A 25 3.37 14.62 -35.74
C TYR A 25 4.05 13.72 -36.77
N ARG A 26 4.41 12.52 -36.33
CA ARG A 26 4.98 11.47 -37.19
C ARG A 26 4.19 10.16 -37.14
N HIS A 27 3.32 9.96 -36.15
CA HIS A 27 2.46 8.78 -36.03
C HIS A 27 1.02 9.08 -36.47
N PHE A 28 0.52 8.36 -37.47
CA PHE A 28 -0.84 8.43 -38.00
C PHE A 28 -1.57 7.09 -37.88
N ASP A 29 -2.76 7.12 -37.29
CA ASP A 29 -3.64 5.95 -37.12
C ASP A 29 -4.89 6.10 -37.99
N THR A 30 -5.13 5.11 -38.85
CA THR A 30 -6.30 5.00 -39.73
C THR A 30 -6.87 3.57 -39.69
N ALA A 31 -7.89 3.30 -40.50
CA ALA A 31 -8.45 1.97 -40.73
C ALA A 31 -9.21 1.98 -42.05
N SER A 32 -9.33 0.82 -42.70
CA SER A 32 -10.13 0.66 -43.92
C SER A 32 -11.58 1.13 -43.74
N LEU A 33 -12.19 0.83 -42.58
CA LEU A 33 -13.54 1.27 -42.23
C LEU A 33 -13.68 2.80 -42.21
N TYR A 34 -12.66 3.54 -41.76
CA TYR A 34 -12.78 4.98 -41.55
C TYR A 34 -12.90 5.75 -42.86
N ARG A 35 -12.59 5.12 -44.00
CA ARG A 35 -12.55 5.76 -45.33
C ARG A 35 -11.63 6.98 -45.39
N THR A 36 -10.62 7.04 -44.51
CA THR A 36 -9.62 8.12 -44.44
C THR A 36 -8.25 7.72 -44.97
N GLU A 37 -8.06 6.46 -45.38
CA GLU A 37 -6.80 5.96 -45.95
C GLU A 37 -6.36 6.75 -47.19
N ARG A 38 -7.28 7.01 -48.13
CA ARG A 38 -6.94 7.74 -49.36
C ARG A 38 -6.54 9.20 -49.11
N PRO A 39 -7.32 10.01 -48.37
CA PRO A 39 -6.89 11.35 -47.97
C PRO A 39 -5.55 11.37 -47.21
N LEU A 40 -5.30 10.39 -46.34
CA LEU A 40 -4.03 10.26 -45.62
C LEU A 40 -2.85 9.98 -46.57
N GLY A 41 -3.03 9.06 -47.52
CA GLY A 41 -2.02 8.77 -48.53
C GLY A 41 -1.66 9.99 -49.37
N GLU A 42 -2.66 10.72 -49.85
CA GLU A 42 -2.44 11.95 -50.62
C GLU A 42 -1.77 13.06 -49.80
N ALA A 43 -2.09 13.17 -48.50
CA ALA A 43 -1.43 14.12 -47.60
C ALA A 43 0.04 13.76 -47.37
N ILE A 44 0.34 12.48 -47.16
CA ILE A 44 1.73 11.99 -47.02
C ILE A 44 2.53 12.25 -48.29
N ALA A 45 1.96 11.95 -49.46
CA ALA A 45 2.60 12.21 -50.75
C ALA A 45 2.92 13.70 -50.93
N ARG A 46 1.97 14.60 -50.61
CA ARG A 46 2.21 16.05 -50.61
C ARG A 46 3.29 16.47 -49.61
N ALA A 47 3.30 15.91 -48.40
CA ALA A 47 4.28 16.24 -47.38
C ALA A 47 5.71 15.82 -47.78
N LEU A 48 5.85 14.68 -48.47
CA LEU A 48 7.12 14.23 -49.04
C LEU A 48 7.57 15.14 -50.19
N GLN A 49 6.67 15.46 -51.12
CA GLN A 49 6.98 16.36 -52.24
C GLN A 49 7.33 17.79 -51.78
N GLY A 50 6.63 18.29 -50.76
CA GLY A 50 6.85 19.62 -50.17
C GLY A 50 8.00 19.70 -49.18
N GLY A 51 8.72 18.61 -48.92
CA GLY A 51 9.86 18.59 -48.00
C GLY A 51 9.52 18.73 -46.52
N LEU A 52 8.24 18.60 -46.14
CA LEU A 52 7.80 18.61 -44.73
C LEU A 52 8.31 17.39 -43.95
N VAL A 53 8.55 16.28 -44.66
CA VAL A 53 9.20 15.07 -44.16
C VAL A 53 10.23 14.61 -45.19
N LYS A 54 11.42 14.20 -44.73
CA LYS A 54 12.53 13.87 -45.66
C LYS A 54 12.32 12.53 -46.36
N SER A 55 11.65 11.59 -45.70
CA SER A 55 11.40 10.26 -46.24
C SER A 55 10.17 9.62 -45.59
N ARG A 56 9.59 8.61 -46.26
CA ARG A 56 8.48 7.81 -45.72
C ARG A 56 8.85 7.14 -44.38
N SER A 57 10.13 6.86 -44.15
CA SER A 57 10.62 6.23 -42.92
C SER A 57 10.54 7.11 -41.67
N GLU A 58 10.35 8.43 -41.84
CA GLU A 58 10.11 9.34 -40.70
C GLU A 58 8.68 9.21 -40.14
N LEU A 59 7.78 8.56 -40.89
CA LEU A 59 6.38 8.41 -40.52
C LEU A 59 6.12 7.00 -39.98
N PHE A 60 5.24 6.91 -38.97
CA PHE A 60 4.68 5.67 -38.46
C PHE A 60 3.19 5.61 -38.83
N VAL A 61 2.81 4.73 -39.75
CA VAL A 61 1.43 4.62 -40.25
C VAL A 61 0.80 3.29 -39.83
N THR A 62 -0.32 3.39 -39.13
CA THR A 62 -1.12 2.25 -38.67
C THR A 62 -2.43 2.16 -39.45
N SER A 63 -2.77 0.97 -39.97
CA SER A 63 -4.12 0.66 -40.48
C SER A 63 -4.66 -0.66 -39.88
N LYS A 64 -5.93 -0.97 -40.14
CA LYS A 64 -6.65 -2.05 -39.45
C LYS A 64 -7.47 -2.91 -40.41
N LEU A 65 -7.43 -4.23 -40.21
CA LEU A 65 -8.23 -5.25 -40.88
C LEU A 65 -9.68 -5.22 -40.36
N TRP A 66 -10.65 -4.95 -41.23
CA TRP A 66 -12.06 -4.90 -40.85
C TRP A 66 -12.69 -6.29 -40.71
N CYS A 67 -13.79 -6.40 -39.96
CA CYS A 67 -14.44 -7.67 -39.64
C CYS A 67 -14.88 -8.48 -40.87
N SER A 68 -15.29 -7.81 -41.96
CA SER A 68 -15.69 -8.49 -43.20
C SER A 68 -14.52 -9.07 -43.98
N ASP A 69 -13.31 -8.58 -43.74
CA ASP A 69 -12.07 -9.08 -44.32
C ASP A 69 -11.31 -9.99 -43.33
N ALA A 70 -11.83 -10.21 -42.11
CA ALA A 70 -11.22 -11.05 -41.07
C ALA A 70 -11.45 -12.55 -41.32
N HIS A 71 -11.00 -13.01 -42.49
CA HIS A 71 -11.00 -14.39 -42.96
C HIS A 71 -9.63 -14.66 -43.58
N ARG A 72 -9.07 -15.86 -43.37
CA ARG A 72 -7.69 -16.22 -43.77
C ARG A 72 -7.31 -15.71 -45.16
N ASP A 73 -8.11 -16.03 -46.17
CA ASP A 73 -7.82 -15.75 -47.58
C ASP A 73 -8.05 -14.28 -47.96
N LEU A 74 -8.69 -13.49 -47.10
CA LEU A 74 -9.01 -12.08 -47.33
C LEU A 74 -8.05 -11.11 -46.64
N VAL A 75 -7.28 -11.56 -45.65
CA VAL A 75 -6.34 -10.71 -44.89
C VAL A 75 -5.33 -10.01 -45.80
N LEU A 76 -4.62 -10.78 -46.63
CA LEU A 76 -3.60 -10.25 -47.54
C LEU A 76 -4.22 -9.32 -48.62
N PRO A 77 -5.30 -9.71 -49.33
CA PRO A 77 -5.99 -8.81 -50.24
C PRO A 77 -6.48 -7.50 -49.59
N ALA A 78 -6.92 -7.54 -48.33
CA ALA A 78 -7.36 -6.37 -47.59
C ALA A 78 -6.20 -5.44 -47.24
N LEU A 79 -5.06 -5.97 -46.78
CA LEU A 79 -3.85 -5.18 -46.56
C LEU A 79 -3.37 -4.52 -47.84
N GLN A 80 -3.31 -5.26 -48.96
CA GLN A 80 -2.94 -4.70 -50.26
C GLN A 80 -3.91 -3.59 -50.72
N ARG A 81 -5.20 -3.72 -50.42
CA ARG A 81 -6.20 -2.68 -50.68
C ARG A 81 -5.91 -1.42 -49.87
N SER A 82 -5.62 -1.56 -48.57
CA SER A 82 -5.21 -0.46 -47.70
C SER A 82 -3.94 0.23 -48.18
N LEU A 83 -2.92 -0.53 -48.59
CA LEU A 83 -1.67 0.00 -49.15
C LEU A 83 -1.90 0.80 -50.44
N ARG A 84 -2.74 0.29 -51.35
CA ARG A 84 -3.14 1.02 -52.57
C ARG A 84 -3.89 2.32 -52.25
N ASN A 85 -4.81 2.29 -51.29
CA ASN A 85 -5.52 3.49 -50.87
C ASN A 85 -4.55 4.54 -50.30
N LEU A 86 -3.63 4.10 -49.45
CA LEU A 86 -2.61 4.95 -48.82
C LEU A 86 -1.48 5.37 -49.78
N GLN A 87 -1.35 4.74 -50.94
CA GLN A 87 -0.23 4.93 -51.87
C GLN A 87 1.12 4.65 -51.19
N LEU A 88 1.17 3.57 -50.40
CA LEU A 88 2.35 3.16 -49.64
C LEU A 88 2.76 1.73 -50.00
N ASP A 89 4.06 1.46 -49.91
CA ASP A 89 4.60 0.11 -50.12
C ASP A 89 4.46 -0.78 -48.87
N TYR A 90 4.43 -0.17 -47.67
CA TYR A 90 4.29 -0.88 -46.39
C TYR A 90 3.57 -0.04 -45.33
N LEU A 91 2.99 -0.74 -44.35
CA LEU A 91 2.53 -0.18 -43.07
C LEU A 91 3.57 -0.40 -41.97
N ASP A 92 3.65 0.53 -41.03
CA ASP A 92 4.49 0.34 -39.84
C ASP A 92 3.82 -0.62 -38.85
N LEU A 93 2.48 -0.57 -38.79
CA LEU A 93 1.67 -1.43 -37.94
C LEU A 93 0.34 -1.81 -38.63
N TYR A 94 0.01 -3.10 -38.62
CA TYR A 94 -1.29 -3.61 -39.09
C TYR A 94 -2.04 -4.36 -38.00
N LEU A 95 -3.28 -3.95 -37.70
CA LEU A 95 -4.05 -4.45 -36.56
C LEU A 95 -5.29 -5.23 -36.99
N ILE A 96 -5.62 -6.32 -36.31
CA ILE A 96 -6.99 -6.87 -36.34
C ILE A 96 -7.91 -5.88 -35.61
N HIS A 97 -8.92 -5.31 -36.27
CA HIS A 97 -9.70 -4.20 -35.71
C HIS A 97 -10.62 -4.62 -34.56
N TRP A 98 -11.22 -5.81 -34.63
CA TRP A 98 -12.08 -6.37 -33.58
C TRP A 98 -11.89 -7.89 -33.45
N PRO A 99 -12.10 -8.49 -32.27
CA PRO A 99 -12.01 -9.94 -32.05
C PRO A 99 -13.23 -10.71 -32.58
N MET A 100 -13.72 -10.35 -33.78
CA MET A 100 -14.89 -10.94 -34.44
C MET A 100 -14.75 -10.83 -35.96
N SER A 101 -15.47 -11.68 -36.69
CA SER A 101 -15.60 -11.58 -38.15
C SER A 101 -17.03 -11.22 -38.53
N SER A 102 -17.24 -10.77 -39.77
CA SER A 102 -18.57 -10.66 -40.36
C SER A 102 -18.60 -11.31 -41.75
N LYS A 103 -19.78 -11.49 -42.33
CA LYS A 103 -19.91 -12.01 -43.70
C LYS A 103 -19.01 -11.20 -44.66
N PRO A 104 -18.24 -11.87 -45.53
CA PRO A 104 -17.44 -11.18 -46.54
C PRO A 104 -18.25 -10.15 -47.33
N GLY A 105 -17.72 -8.93 -47.46
CA GLY A 105 -18.40 -7.82 -48.12
C GLY A 105 -19.32 -6.97 -47.24
N ALA A 106 -19.67 -7.41 -46.02
CA ALA A 106 -20.50 -6.64 -45.09
C ALA A 106 -19.72 -5.49 -44.41
N CYS A 107 -19.50 -4.40 -45.14
CA CYS A 107 -18.73 -3.22 -44.71
C CYS A 107 -19.63 -2.11 -44.11
N SER A 108 -20.34 -2.40 -43.02
CA SER A 108 -21.16 -1.44 -42.27
C SER A 108 -20.72 -1.31 -40.80
N PHE A 109 -21.06 -0.18 -40.18
CA PHE A 109 -20.94 0.01 -38.73
C PHE A 109 -22.16 0.81 -38.21
N PRO A 110 -22.99 0.25 -37.29
CA PRO A 110 -22.83 -1.06 -36.67
C PRO A 110 -22.98 -2.22 -37.67
N ILE A 111 -22.38 -3.37 -37.34
CA ILE A 111 -22.53 -4.61 -38.12
C ILE A 111 -23.90 -5.21 -37.79
N ASN A 112 -24.64 -5.66 -38.80
CA ASN A 112 -25.94 -6.31 -38.57
C ASN A 112 -25.73 -7.65 -37.84
N GLU A 113 -26.58 -7.97 -36.87
CA GLU A 113 -26.44 -9.18 -36.05
C GLU A 113 -26.39 -10.46 -36.89
N GLU A 114 -27.18 -10.53 -37.96
CA GLU A 114 -27.25 -11.66 -38.90
C GLU A 114 -25.96 -11.89 -39.71
N ASP A 115 -25.07 -10.90 -39.75
CA ASP A 115 -23.82 -10.96 -40.48
C ASP A 115 -22.62 -11.26 -39.58
N ILE A 116 -22.79 -11.34 -38.26
CA ILE A 116 -21.72 -11.60 -37.30
C ILE A 116 -21.30 -13.07 -37.37
N LEU A 117 -20.00 -13.32 -37.48
CA LEU A 117 -19.39 -14.64 -37.50
C LEU A 117 -18.30 -14.74 -36.41
N PRO A 118 -18.09 -15.94 -35.82
CA PRO A 118 -16.97 -16.14 -34.91
C PRO A 118 -15.65 -15.96 -35.67
N LEU A 119 -14.69 -15.29 -35.04
CA LEU A 119 -13.35 -15.11 -35.60
C LEU A 119 -12.56 -16.42 -35.50
N ASP A 120 -12.17 -16.97 -36.65
CA ASP A 120 -11.10 -17.97 -36.72
C ASP A 120 -9.75 -17.30 -36.48
N LEU A 121 -9.45 -17.07 -35.20
CA LEU A 121 -8.30 -16.29 -34.77
C LEU A 121 -6.98 -16.95 -35.19
N ILE A 122 -6.90 -18.29 -35.22
CA ILE A 122 -5.69 -19.02 -35.61
C ILE A 122 -5.36 -18.74 -37.07
N SER A 123 -6.32 -18.99 -37.96
CA SER A 123 -6.10 -18.83 -39.40
C SER A 123 -5.89 -17.37 -39.78
N VAL A 124 -6.62 -16.44 -39.17
CA VAL A 124 -6.46 -15.01 -39.43
C VAL A 124 -5.11 -14.51 -38.93
N TRP A 125 -4.66 -14.92 -37.73
CA TRP A 125 -3.35 -14.50 -37.23
C TRP A 125 -2.20 -15.07 -38.06
N GLN A 126 -2.29 -16.32 -38.53
CA GLN A 126 -1.30 -16.89 -39.45
C GLN A 126 -1.18 -16.07 -40.74
N ALA A 127 -2.30 -15.59 -41.29
CA ALA A 127 -2.29 -14.71 -42.44
C ALA A 127 -1.71 -13.31 -42.12
N MET A 128 -1.91 -12.78 -40.91
CA MET A 128 -1.24 -11.56 -40.44
C MET A 128 0.29 -11.75 -40.36
N GLU A 129 0.76 -12.89 -39.84
CA GLU A 129 2.18 -13.23 -39.81
C GLU A 129 2.78 -13.34 -41.21
N GLU A 130 2.03 -13.86 -42.18
CA GLU A 130 2.43 -13.89 -43.59
C GLU A 130 2.57 -12.49 -44.18
N CYS A 131 1.61 -11.59 -43.93
CA CYS A 131 1.70 -10.18 -44.32
C CYS A 131 2.97 -9.50 -43.80
N GLN A 132 3.40 -9.82 -42.57
CA GLN A 132 4.65 -9.30 -42.01
C GLN A 132 5.87 -9.89 -42.70
N LYS A 133 5.89 -11.21 -42.95
CA LYS A 133 6.99 -11.89 -43.65
C LYS A 133 7.18 -11.36 -45.08
N LEU A 134 6.09 -10.99 -45.75
CA LEU A 134 6.12 -10.37 -47.07
C LEU A 134 6.61 -8.91 -47.06
N GLY A 135 6.87 -8.33 -45.87
CA GLY A 135 7.33 -6.95 -45.72
C GLY A 135 6.26 -5.88 -45.93
N LEU A 136 4.98 -6.28 -46.11
CA LEU A 136 3.86 -5.37 -46.32
C LEU A 136 3.42 -4.66 -45.03
N ALA A 137 3.72 -5.26 -43.88
CA ALA A 137 3.61 -4.63 -42.57
C ALA A 137 4.89 -4.89 -41.76
N ARG A 138 5.48 -3.86 -41.14
CA ARG A 138 6.68 -4.03 -40.30
C ARG A 138 6.35 -4.73 -38.99
N SER A 139 5.21 -4.40 -38.40
CA SER A 139 4.68 -4.99 -37.17
C SER A 139 3.20 -5.35 -37.34
N ILE A 140 2.76 -6.37 -36.61
CA ILE A 140 1.36 -6.78 -36.53
C ILE A 140 0.85 -6.75 -35.09
N GLY A 141 -0.44 -6.53 -34.92
CA GLY A 141 -1.07 -6.42 -33.61
C GLY A 141 -2.57 -6.60 -33.68
N VAL A 142 -3.24 -6.23 -32.58
CA VAL A 142 -4.68 -6.37 -32.41
C VAL A 142 -5.29 -5.09 -31.84
N SER A 143 -6.61 -4.98 -31.94
CA SER A 143 -7.39 -3.88 -31.38
C SER A 143 -8.66 -4.43 -30.75
N ASN A 144 -9.05 -3.88 -29.60
CA ASN A 144 -10.21 -4.31 -28.80
C ASN A 144 -10.11 -5.74 -28.24
N PHE A 145 -8.90 -6.29 -28.07
CA PHE A 145 -8.72 -7.61 -27.49
C PHE A 145 -8.66 -7.54 -25.96
N SER A 146 -9.46 -8.39 -25.31
CA SER A 146 -9.41 -8.60 -23.86
C SER A 146 -8.21 -9.46 -23.47
N ARG A 147 -7.87 -9.49 -22.17
CA ARG A 147 -6.83 -10.36 -21.63
C ARG A 147 -7.01 -11.82 -22.07
N LYS A 148 -8.22 -12.37 -21.93
CA LYS A 148 -8.53 -13.76 -22.30
C LYS A 148 -8.23 -14.01 -23.79
N LYS A 149 -8.62 -13.08 -24.67
CA LYS A 149 -8.37 -13.20 -26.12
C LYS A 149 -6.88 -13.06 -26.47
N LEU A 150 -6.13 -12.26 -25.73
CA LEU A 150 -4.67 -12.19 -25.87
C LEU A 150 -3.98 -13.47 -25.38
N GLU A 151 -4.42 -14.06 -24.28
CA GLU A 151 -3.91 -15.35 -23.79
C GLU A 151 -4.17 -16.47 -24.83
N GLU A 152 -5.39 -16.52 -25.39
CA GLU A 152 -5.73 -17.43 -26.49
C GLU A 152 -4.79 -17.23 -27.69
N LEU A 153 -4.55 -15.97 -28.10
CA LEU A 153 -3.67 -15.65 -29.22
C LEU A 153 -2.20 -16.04 -28.98
N LEU A 154 -1.67 -15.67 -27.81
CA LEU A 154 -0.27 -15.93 -27.44
C LEU A 154 0.05 -17.43 -27.33
N ALA A 155 -0.95 -18.28 -27.10
CA ALA A 155 -0.75 -19.72 -27.01
C ALA A 155 -0.28 -20.37 -28.33
N PHE A 156 -0.55 -19.75 -29.49
CA PHE A 156 -0.19 -20.31 -30.80
C PHE A 156 0.51 -19.31 -31.73
N ALA A 157 0.58 -18.03 -31.39
CA ALA A 157 1.25 -17.01 -32.18
C ALA A 157 2.76 -17.30 -32.27
N LYS A 158 3.30 -17.38 -33.49
CA LYS A 158 4.74 -17.47 -33.73
C LYS A 158 5.38 -16.08 -33.66
N ILE A 159 4.66 -15.07 -34.16
CA ILE A 159 5.02 -13.68 -33.98
C ILE A 159 3.99 -13.08 -33.00
N PRO A 160 4.39 -12.69 -31.78
CA PRO A 160 3.47 -12.12 -30.81
C PRO A 160 2.95 -10.76 -31.28
N PRO A 161 1.72 -10.36 -30.90
CA PRO A 161 1.19 -9.05 -31.24
C PRO A 161 2.04 -7.94 -30.61
N ALA A 162 2.58 -7.04 -31.43
CA ALA A 162 3.41 -5.93 -30.95
C ALA A 162 2.57 -4.87 -30.19
N VAL A 163 1.30 -4.72 -30.57
CA VAL A 163 0.39 -3.70 -30.04
C VAL A 163 -0.99 -4.28 -29.77
N ASN A 164 -1.62 -3.85 -28.67
CA ASN A 164 -3.07 -3.94 -28.46
C ASN A 164 -3.66 -2.52 -28.33
N GLN A 165 -4.44 -2.10 -29.32
CA GLN A 165 -5.12 -0.80 -29.30
C GLN A 165 -6.49 -0.93 -28.63
N VAL A 166 -6.76 -0.17 -27.56
CA VAL A 166 -8.03 -0.29 -26.81
C VAL A 166 -8.52 1.07 -26.32
N GLU A 167 -9.83 1.18 -26.06
CA GLU A 167 -10.39 2.37 -25.41
C GLU A 167 -9.73 2.56 -24.04
N MET A 168 -9.11 3.71 -23.81
CA MET A 168 -8.49 3.98 -22.53
C MET A 168 -8.62 5.45 -22.17
N ASN A 169 -9.19 5.73 -21.00
CA ASN A 169 -9.33 7.06 -20.41
C ASN A 169 -9.34 7.03 -18.87
N PRO A 170 -9.28 8.16 -18.14
CA PRO A 170 -9.30 8.21 -16.68
C PRO A 170 -10.50 7.52 -16.05
N LEU A 171 -11.64 7.46 -16.76
CA LEU A 171 -12.82 6.71 -16.32
C LEU A 171 -12.70 5.21 -16.68
N TRP A 172 -11.99 4.88 -17.76
CA TRP A 172 -11.76 3.53 -18.25
C TRP A 172 -10.26 3.21 -18.40
N GLN A 173 -9.57 3.05 -17.26
CA GLN A 173 -8.09 3.02 -17.21
C GLN A 173 -7.44 1.71 -17.66
N GLN A 174 -8.24 0.64 -17.77
CA GLN A 174 -7.79 -0.68 -18.23
C GLN A 174 -6.58 -1.27 -17.46
N LYS A 175 -6.45 -1.00 -16.15
CA LYS A 175 -5.26 -1.36 -15.33
C LYS A 175 -4.81 -2.82 -15.49
N LYS A 176 -5.73 -3.77 -15.31
CA LYS A 176 -5.43 -5.22 -15.43
C LYS A 176 -4.93 -5.60 -16.82
N LEU A 177 -5.49 -5.01 -17.87
CA LEU A 177 -5.06 -5.27 -19.25
C LEU A 177 -3.70 -4.65 -19.53
N ARG A 178 -3.44 -3.44 -19.03
CA ARG A 178 -2.13 -2.77 -19.16
C ARG A 178 -1.01 -3.55 -18.48
N GLU A 179 -1.24 -4.04 -17.26
CA GLU A 179 -0.26 -4.83 -16.52
C GLU A 179 0.06 -6.12 -17.28
N PHE A 180 -0.97 -6.83 -17.75
CA PHE A 180 -0.81 -8.03 -18.56
C PHE A 180 -0.05 -7.77 -19.86
N CYS A 181 -0.42 -6.72 -20.60
CA CYS A 181 0.28 -6.36 -21.85
C CYS A 181 1.74 -5.97 -21.57
N LYS A 182 2.03 -5.23 -20.49
CA LYS A 182 3.40 -4.89 -20.08
C LYS A 182 4.22 -6.14 -19.80
N GLU A 183 3.66 -7.09 -19.06
CA GLU A 183 4.31 -8.37 -18.74
C GLU A 183 4.63 -9.18 -20.00
N LYS A 184 3.74 -9.18 -20.99
CA LYS A 184 3.92 -9.93 -22.25
C LYS A 184 4.67 -9.14 -23.34
N GLY A 185 5.20 -7.95 -23.03
CA GLY A 185 5.90 -7.11 -24.00
C GLY A 185 5.01 -6.52 -25.11
N ILE A 186 3.69 -6.45 -24.89
CA ILE A 186 2.70 -5.91 -25.83
C ILE A 186 2.48 -4.42 -25.51
N HIS A 187 2.70 -3.54 -26.48
CA HIS A 187 2.48 -2.12 -26.28
C HIS A 187 0.97 -1.77 -26.31
N ILE A 188 0.52 -0.92 -25.38
CA ILE A 188 -0.86 -0.42 -25.37
C ILE A 188 -0.93 0.90 -26.13
N THR A 189 -1.81 0.98 -27.12
CA THR A 189 -2.21 2.26 -27.73
C THR A 189 -3.62 2.62 -27.27
N ALA A 190 -3.78 3.81 -26.68
CA ALA A 190 -5.09 4.30 -26.27
C ALA A 190 -5.88 4.84 -27.48
N CYS A 191 -7.06 4.27 -27.76
CA CYS A 191 -8.05 4.93 -28.62
C CYS A 191 -9.09 5.69 -27.78
N CYS A 192 -9.80 6.63 -28.43
CA CYS A 192 -10.80 7.50 -27.81
C CYS A 192 -10.34 8.16 -26.49
N PRO A 193 -9.16 8.82 -26.47
CA PRO A 193 -8.63 9.39 -25.24
C PRO A 193 -9.63 10.36 -24.57
N ILE A 194 -10.25 11.26 -25.33
CA ILE A 194 -11.06 12.36 -24.76
C ILE A 194 -12.56 11.98 -24.64
N GLY A 195 -12.88 10.68 -24.55
CA GLY A 195 -14.26 10.18 -24.68
C GLY A 195 -14.68 10.15 -26.15
N GLY A 196 -15.17 9.00 -26.62
CA GLY A 196 -15.44 8.80 -28.05
C GLY A 196 -16.48 9.77 -28.62
N GLN A 197 -16.35 10.11 -29.91
CA GLN A 197 -17.29 11.01 -30.62
C GLN A 197 -18.74 10.50 -30.62
N ASP A 198 -18.93 9.17 -30.58
CA ASP A 198 -20.26 8.55 -30.63
C ASP A 198 -21.00 8.54 -29.28
N ARG A 199 -20.40 9.10 -28.22
CA ARG A 199 -21.01 9.23 -26.89
C ARG A 199 -20.77 10.62 -26.30
N PRO A 200 -21.50 11.65 -26.78
CA PRO A 200 -21.32 13.04 -26.35
C PRO A 200 -21.44 13.22 -24.83
N GLU A 201 -22.28 12.42 -24.17
CA GLU A 201 -22.40 12.41 -22.70
C GLU A 201 -21.07 12.04 -22.01
N SER A 202 -20.32 11.06 -22.54
CA SER A 202 -19.05 10.60 -21.96
C SER A 202 -17.89 11.57 -22.18
N SER A 203 -17.84 12.24 -23.34
CA SER A 203 -16.87 13.31 -23.61
C SER A 203 -17.17 14.54 -22.75
N ASN A 204 -18.45 14.88 -22.54
CA ASN A 204 -18.86 15.98 -21.68
C ASN A 204 -18.47 15.69 -20.22
N LEU A 205 -18.73 14.48 -19.70
CA LEU A 205 -18.33 14.09 -18.34
C LEU A 205 -16.81 14.19 -18.09
N LEU A 206 -15.98 13.87 -19.09
CA LEU A 206 -14.52 14.01 -18.99
C LEU A 206 -14.07 15.49 -19.03
N MET A 207 -14.69 16.30 -19.90
CA MET A 207 -14.35 17.72 -20.06
C MET A 207 -14.89 18.59 -18.91
N GLU A 208 -16.01 18.19 -18.31
CA GLU A 208 -16.69 18.86 -17.18
C GLU A 208 -16.18 18.39 -15.81
N SER A 209 -15.30 17.38 -15.76
CA SER A 209 -14.74 16.89 -14.51
C SER A 209 -14.03 18.00 -13.73
N GLU A 210 -14.56 18.37 -12.57
CA GLU A 210 -13.97 19.39 -11.70
C GLU A 210 -12.52 19.06 -11.31
N VAL A 211 -12.22 17.78 -11.12
CA VAL A 211 -10.87 17.31 -10.77
C VAL A 211 -9.91 17.58 -11.91
N LEU A 212 -10.29 17.25 -13.15
CA LEU A 212 -9.44 17.51 -14.32
C LEU A 212 -9.31 19.00 -14.61
N GLN A 213 -10.37 19.78 -14.40
CA GLN A 213 -10.30 21.24 -14.50
C GLN A 213 -9.38 21.86 -13.46
N LYS A 214 -9.41 21.38 -12.20
CA LYS A 214 -8.49 21.83 -11.15
C LYS A 214 -7.05 21.50 -11.50
N ILE A 215 -6.77 20.29 -12.01
CA ILE A 215 -5.42 19.89 -12.47
C ILE A 215 -4.96 20.76 -13.65
N ALA A 216 -5.84 21.00 -14.62
CA ALA A 216 -5.57 21.82 -15.79
C ALA A 216 -5.22 23.26 -15.39
N ARG A 217 -6.03 23.88 -14.52
CA ARG A 217 -5.77 25.22 -13.96
C ARG A 217 -4.46 25.26 -13.17
N ALA A 218 -4.22 24.29 -12.29
CA ALA A 218 -3.00 24.23 -11.49
C ALA A 218 -1.72 24.08 -12.35
N ARG A 219 -1.84 23.49 -13.54
CA ARG A 219 -0.72 23.29 -14.47
C ARG A 219 -0.62 24.34 -15.58
N GLY A 220 -1.55 25.30 -15.64
CA GLY A 220 -1.64 26.26 -16.75
C GLY A 220 -1.88 25.57 -18.11
N LYS A 221 -2.60 24.46 -18.12
CA LYS A 221 -2.88 23.63 -19.32
C LYS A 221 -4.37 23.52 -19.57
N THR A 222 -4.75 23.04 -20.76
CA THR A 222 -6.14 22.65 -21.05
C THR A 222 -6.45 21.25 -20.48
N VAL A 223 -7.74 20.91 -20.34
CA VAL A 223 -8.16 19.57 -19.91
C VAL A 223 -7.65 18.47 -20.85
N PRO A 224 -7.75 18.59 -22.19
CA PRO A 224 -7.14 17.65 -23.13
C PRO A 224 -5.61 17.50 -22.97
N GLN A 225 -4.88 18.59 -22.72
CA GLN A 225 -3.42 18.52 -22.52
C GLN A 225 -3.06 17.81 -21.21
N SER A 226 -3.80 18.07 -20.15
CA SER A 226 -3.62 17.40 -18.85
C SER A 226 -3.91 15.90 -18.96
N TYR A 227 -4.84 15.54 -19.84
CA TYR A 227 -5.20 14.18 -20.15
C TYR A 227 -4.08 13.45 -20.94
N PHE A 228 -3.55 14.05 -22.00
CA PHE A 228 -2.47 13.42 -22.78
C PHE A 228 -1.23 13.20 -21.90
N GLU A 229 -0.96 14.11 -20.97
CA GLU A 229 0.10 13.96 -19.97
C GLU A 229 -0.14 12.81 -19.00
N TRP A 230 -1.39 12.47 -18.67
CA TRP A 230 -1.71 11.29 -17.85
C TRP A 230 -1.44 9.97 -18.57
N GLN A 231 -1.62 9.94 -19.90
CA GLN A 231 -1.41 8.72 -20.70
C GLN A 231 0.06 8.42 -20.97
N ILE A 232 0.93 9.43 -21.01
CA ILE A 232 2.36 9.24 -21.22
C ILE A 232 2.93 8.56 -19.96
N PRO A 233 3.40 7.30 -20.05
CA PRO A 233 4.06 6.66 -18.93
C PRO A 233 5.30 7.48 -18.59
N ILE A 234 5.45 7.86 -17.32
CA ILE A 234 6.73 8.36 -16.81
C ILE A 234 7.69 7.17 -16.86
N PRO A 235 8.74 7.18 -17.72
CA PRO A 235 9.73 6.12 -17.69
C PRO A 235 10.44 6.20 -16.34
N GLU A 236 10.51 5.07 -15.63
CA GLU A 236 11.12 4.98 -14.29
C GLU A 236 12.61 5.39 -14.29
N ASP A 237 13.26 5.49 -15.46
CA ASP A 237 14.68 5.81 -15.63
C ASP A 237 15.00 7.18 -16.27
N PHE A 238 14.02 8.07 -16.50
CA PHE A 238 14.30 9.37 -17.14
C PHE A 238 14.67 10.47 -16.12
N ASN A 239 15.96 10.83 -16.06
CA ASN A 239 16.51 11.88 -15.20
C ASN A 239 15.68 13.18 -15.24
N SER A 240 15.11 13.58 -14.09
CA SER A 240 14.23 14.74 -13.89
C SER A 240 14.83 16.08 -14.38
N LEU A 241 16.16 16.20 -14.37
CA LEU A 241 16.91 17.36 -14.86
C LEU A 241 16.76 17.61 -16.38
N ASN A 242 16.63 16.56 -17.20
CA ASN A 242 16.51 16.73 -18.65
C ASN A 242 15.10 17.15 -19.06
N LEU A 243 14.06 16.68 -18.35
CA LEU A 243 12.69 17.15 -18.53
C LEU A 243 12.57 18.65 -18.20
N LEU A 244 13.18 19.10 -17.09
CA LEU A 244 13.16 20.50 -16.67
C LEU A 244 13.94 21.40 -17.64
N ARG A 245 15.08 20.94 -18.17
CA ARG A 245 15.83 21.67 -19.22
C ARG A 245 15.06 21.74 -20.53
N SER A 246 14.38 20.67 -20.94
CA SER A 246 13.52 20.68 -22.14
C SER A 246 12.29 21.56 -21.96
N ARG A 247 11.65 21.52 -20.78
CA ARG A 247 10.55 22.43 -20.42
C ARG A 247 11.01 23.88 -20.41
N GLN A 248 12.19 24.18 -19.86
CA GLN A 248 12.76 25.52 -19.88
C GLN A 248 13.04 26.00 -21.30
N LYS A 249 13.58 25.15 -22.18
CA LYS A 249 13.81 25.47 -23.59
C LYS A 249 12.50 25.75 -24.34
N VAL A 250 11.47 24.94 -24.11
CA VAL A 250 10.14 25.12 -24.75
C VAL A 250 9.45 26.38 -24.23
N SER A 251 9.47 26.62 -22.92
CA SER A 251 8.90 27.83 -22.32
C SER A 251 9.66 29.09 -22.74
N ASN A 252 10.99 29.05 -22.84
CA ASN A 252 11.78 30.17 -23.37
C ASN A 252 11.53 30.40 -24.87
N ALA A 253 11.39 29.34 -25.67
CA ALA A 253 11.05 29.48 -27.09
C ALA A 253 9.65 30.10 -27.28
N TYR A 254 8.68 29.71 -26.45
CA TYR A 254 7.34 30.31 -26.45
C TYR A 254 7.35 31.78 -25.98
N LEU A 255 8.12 32.12 -24.94
CA LEU A 255 8.26 33.50 -24.46
C LEU A 255 8.95 34.39 -25.49
N GLN A 256 9.97 33.88 -26.18
CA GLN A 256 10.65 34.58 -27.27
C GLN A 256 9.72 34.80 -28.48
N PHE A 257 8.83 33.84 -28.75
CA PHE A 257 7.82 33.95 -29.81
C PHE A 257 6.74 35.00 -29.48
N VAL A 258 6.27 35.04 -28.22
CA VAL A 258 5.16 35.93 -27.82
C VAL A 258 5.64 37.34 -27.44
N LYS A 259 6.84 37.50 -26.88
CA LYS A 259 7.30 38.78 -26.29
C LYS A 259 8.61 39.33 -26.89
N GLY A 260 9.19 38.67 -27.90
CA GLY A 260 10.43 39.10 -28.56
C GLY A 260 11.70 38.46 -27.97
N ALA A 261 12.81 38.55 -28.73
CA ALA A 261 14.02 37.74 -28.54
C ALA A 261 14.76 37.96 -27.19
N ASP A 262 14.55 39.11 -26.54
CA ASP A 262 15.28 39.52 -25.34
C ASP A 262 14.72 38.94 -24.03
N VAL A 263 13.54 38.29 -24.07
CA VAL A 263 12.92 37.73 -22.86
C VAL A 263 13.38 36.30 -22.62
N LYS A 264 14.16 36.09 -21.54
CA LYS A 264 14.56 34.76 -21.07
C LYS A 264 14.17 34.56 -19.61
N MET A 265 13.52 33.44 -19.33
CA MET A 265 13.33 32.95 -17.98
C MET A 265 14.60 32.16 -17.56
N GLN A 266 15.07 32.38 -16.34
CA GLN A 266 16.10 31.56 -15.70
C GLN A 266 15.47 30.77 -14.54
N LEU A 267 15.96 29.55 -14.33
CA LEU A 267 15.42 28.59 -13.37
C LEU A 267 16.38 28.52 -12.18
N GLU A 268 16.09 29.29 -11.13
CA GLU A 268 16.83 29.27 -9.86
C GLU A 268 16.20 28.24 -8.92
N PHE A 269 16.86 27.07 -8.80
CA PHE A 269 16.59 25.98 -7.85
C PHE A 269 15.33 25.10 -8.07
N THR A 270 15.46 23.85 -7.63
CA THR A 270 14.44 22.78 -7.71
C THR A 270 14.10 22.30 -6.31
N GLU A 271 12.85 22.48 -5.87
CA GLU A 271 12.30 21.78 -4.69
C GLU A 271 11.77 20.40 -5.11
N GLU A 272 11.95 19.39 -4.24
CA GLU A 272 11.54 18.00 -4.49
C GLU A 272 10.00 17.82 -4.64
N MET A 273 9.61 16.70 -5.28
CA MET A 273 8.24 16.35 -5.67
C MET A 273 7.16 16.63 -4.60
N PRO A 274 5.93 17.02 -5.02
CA PRO A 274 4.85 17.26 -4.08
C PRO A 274 4.46 15.97 -3.36
N LYS A 275 4.36 16.07 -2.03
CA LYS A 275 3.77 15.04 -1.18
C LYS A 275 2.39 14.67 -1.73
N PRO A 276 1.97 13.39 -1.65
CA PRO A 276 0.61 13.02 -2.00
C PRO A 276 -0.35 13.94 -1.23
N ALA A 277 -1.26 14.57 -1.96
CA ALA A 277 -2.25 15.46 -1.37
C ALA A 277 -2.95 14.73 -0.22
N ASN A 278 -2.97 15.32 0.96
CA ASN A 278 -3.82 14.86 2.05
C ASN A 278 -5.24 14.79 1.48
N GLN A 279 -5.74 13.57 1.26
CA GLN A 279 -7.18 13.39 1.14
C GLN A 279 -7.75 13.95 2.43
N LEU A 280 -8.57 14.99 2.32
CA LEU A 280 -9.45 15.43 3.41
C LEU A 280 -10.44 14.29 3.65
N SER A 281 -10.00 13.25 4.34
CA SER A 281 -10.90 12.29 4.95
C SER A 281 -11.49 13.01 6.16
N LEU A 282 -12.78 13.33 6.10
CA LEU A 282 -13.52 13.72 7.28
C LEU A 282 -13.38 12.58 8.29
N ASP A 283 -12.60 12.80 9.33
CA ASP A 283 -12.30 11.79 10.32
C ASP A 283 -13.41 11.80 11.38
N PHE A 284 -14.49 11.08 11.09
CA PHE A 284 -15.63 10.94 12.01
C PHE A 284 -15.22 10.45 13.41
N SER A 285 -14.08 9.73 13.54
CA SER A 285 -13.49 9.36 14.83
C SER A 285 -13.10 10.60 15.65
N SER A 286 -12.43 11.58 15.04
CA SER A 286 -12.06 12.83 15.70
C SER A 286 -13.28 13.63 16.19
N LEU A 287 -14.38 13.65 15.42
CA LEU A 287 -15.63 14.30 15.81
C LEU A 287 -16.32 13.58 16.98
N LEU A 288 -16.38 12.25 16.92
CA LEU A 288 -16.94 11.45 18.01
C LEU A 288 -16.11 11.57 19.29
N SER A 289 -14.78 11.63 19.17
CA SER A 289 -13.87 11.84 20.30
C SER A 289 -14.03 13.22 20.94
N ALA A 290 -14.28 14.26 20.13
CA ALA A 290 -14.54 15.62 20.61
C ALA A 290 -15.91 15.72 21.29
N LEU A 291 -16.95 15.07 20.75
CA LEU A 291 -18.26 14.97 21.38
C LEU A 291 -18.16 14.21 22.71
N PHE A 292 -17.37 13.15 22.77
CA PHE A 292 -17.13 12.40 23.99
C PHE A 292 -16.39 13.22 25.05
N PHE A 293 -15.33 13.95 24.65
CA PHE A 293 -14.62 14.86 25.54
C PHE A 293 -15.54 15.95 26.07
N GLN A 294 -16.36 16.56 25.21
CA GLN A 294 -17.35 17.56 25.60
C GLN A 294 -18.37 16.99 26.59
N TRP A 295 -18.85 15.77 26.36
CA TRP A 295 -19.80 15.11 27.25
C TRP A 295 -19.20 14.75 28.62
N ILE A 296 -17.94 14.29 28.67
CA ILE A 296 -17.20 14.09 29.92
C ILE A 296 -16.98 15.42 30.64
N VAL A 297 -16.66 16.49 29.93
CA VAL A 297 -16.50 17.83 30.50
C VAL A 297 -17.82 18.34 31.08
N GLU A 298 -18.95 18.08 30.42
CA GLU A 298 -20.28 18.43 30.95
C GLU A 298 -20.64 17.62 32.21
N LEU A 299 -20.15 16.38 32.34
CA LEU A 299 -20.26 15.60 33.58
C LEU A 299 -19.31 16.06 34.69
N LEU A 300 -18.18 16.71 34.34
CA LEU A 300 -17.17 17.23 35.28
C LEU A 300 -17.58 18.56 35.95
N PHE A 301 -18.51 19.33 35.37
CA PHE A 301 -18.93 20.63 35.89
C PHE A 301 -20.43 20.66 36.22
N PRO A 302 -20.83 20.54 37.50
CA PRO A 302 -22.22 20.72 37.89
C PRO A 302 -22.64 22.17 37.63
N ILE A 303 -23.76 22.36 36.93
CA ILE A 303 -24.40 23.67 36.73
C ILE A 303 -25.02 24.08 38.07
N ASN A 304 -24.26 24.77 38.91
CA ASN A 304 -24.79 25.36 40.15
C ASN A 304 -25.67 26.59 39.81
N GLY A 305 -26.95 26.32 39.51
CA GLY A 305 -28.00 27.33 39.32
C GLY A 305 -28.74 27.62 40.62
N VAL A 306 -28.58 28.84 41.12
CA VAL A 306 -29.20 29.39 42.33
C VAL A 306 -30.73 29.51 42.20
N SER A 307 -31.51 29.02 43.17
CA SER A 307 -32.78 29.64 43.58
C SER A 307 -33.19 29.19 44.98
N GLY A 308 -33.39 30.16 45.88
CA GLY A 308 -33.76 29.92 47.27
C GLY A 308 -35.26 29.70 47.45
N ASP A 309 -35.61 28.60 48.13
CA ASP A 309 -36.82 28.43 48.94
C ASP A 309 -36.66 27.14 49.79
N ALA A 310 -36.72 27.24 51.12
CA ALA A 310 -36.17 26.24 52.05
C ALA A 310 -36.86 24.85 52.06
N GLU A 311 -38.12 24.72 51.62
CA GLU A 311 -38.78 23.41 51.46
C GLU A 311 -38.56 22.79 50.09
N VAL A 312 -38.31 23.62 49.07
CA VAL A 312 -37.92 23.19 47.73
C VAL A 312 -36.44 22.80 47.71
N VAL A 313 -35.61 23.42 48.55
CA VAL A 313 -34.18 23.11 48.72
C VAL A 313 -33.94 21.67 49.18
N VAL A 314 -34.78 21.05 50.02
CA VAL A 314 -34.55 19.65 50.44
C VAL A 314 -34.88 18.63 49.33
N ALA A 315 -35.90 18.90 48.52
CA ALA A 315 -36.26 18.06 47.37
C ALA A 315 -35.33 18.30 46.16
N ILE A 316 -34.90 19.55 45.95
CA ILE A 316 -33.91 19.93 44.95
C ILE A 316 -32.50 19.48 45.38
N ASP A 317 -32.15 19.50 46.66
CA ASP A 317 -30.91 18.93 47.17
C ASP A 317 -30.95 17.42 47.01
N GLY A 318 -32.01 16.72 47.39
CA GLY A 318 -32.15 15.27 47.16
C GLY A 318 -32.06 14.87 45.68
N ALA A 319 -32.65 15.65 44.77
CA ALA A 319 -32.56 15.43 43.33
C ALA A 319 -31.18 15.81 42.75
N ASN A 320 -30.61 16.95 43.12
CA ASN A 320 -29.25 17.37 42.77
C ASN A 320 -28.20 16.41 43.35
N TYR A 321 -28.51 15.73 44.45
CA TYR A 321 -27.65 14.78 45.15
C TYR A 321 -27.71 13.38 44.55
N ALA A 322 -28.91 12.90 44.17
CA ALA A 322 -29.03 11.70 43.35
C ALA A 322 -28.31 11.90 42.00
N ILE A 323 -28.39 13.11 41.44
CA ILE A 323 -27.66 13.51 40.23
C ILE A 323 -26.14 13.55 40.50
N SER A 324 -25.65 14.05 41.64
CA SER A 324 -24.21 14.07 41.95
C SER A 324 -23.62 12.68 42.19
N THR A 325 -24.30 11.85 42.97
CA THR A 325 -23.88 10.46 43.27
C THR A 325 -23.86 9.60 42.00
N TYR A 326 -24.86 9.79 41.13
CA TYR A 326 -24.94 9.13 39.83
C TYR A 326 -23.90 9.69 38.84
N SER A 327 -23.66 11.01 38.86
CA SER A 327 -22.65 11.67 38.03
C SER A 327 -21.24 11.21 38.40
N ASP A 328 -20.93 11.07 39.69
CA ASP A 328 -19.62 10.61 40.15
C ASP A 328 -19.33 9.16 39.73
N VAL A 329 -20.31 8.26 39.89
CA VAL A 329 -20.19 6.86 39.45
C VAL A 329 -20.05 6.76 37.93
N LEU A 330 -20.88 7.49 37.19
CA LEU A 330 -20.85 7.49 35.72
C LEU A 330 -19.54 8.10 35.20
N MET A 331 -19.04 9.16 35.83
CA MET A 331 -17.77 9.79 35.49
C MET A 331 -16.60 8.82 35.66
N VAL A 332 -16.48 8.16 36.82
CA VAL A 332 -15.40 7.20 37.08
C VAL A 332 -15.49 6.03 36.11
N LEU A 333 -16.71 5.50 35.87
CA LEU A 333 -16.93 4.42 34.93
C LEU A 333 -16.50 4.79 33.49
N LEU A 334 -16.90 5.96 33.00
CA LEU A 334 -16.57 6.40 31.64
C LEU A 334 -15.07 6.63 31.46
N LEU A 335 -14.40 7.19 32.47
CA LEU A 335 -12.94 7.39 32.45
C LEU A 335 -12.20 6.07 32.42
N GLU A 336 -12.61 5.11 33.25
CA GLU A 336 -12.01 3.79 33.27
C GLU A 336 -12.21 3.03 31.94
N ILE A 337 -13.43 3.00 31.41
CA ILE A 337 -13.69 2.34 30.12
C ILE A 337 -12.97 3.07 28.98
N SER A 338 -12.81 4.40 29.03
CA SER A 338 -12.06 5.16 28.02
C SER A 338 -10.58 4.76 27.96
N SER A 339 -9.98 4.37 29.09
CA SER A 339 -8.61 3.87 29.12
C SER A 339 -8.45 2.59 28.30
N SER A 340 -9.43 1.68 28.39
CA SER A 340 -9.46 0.43 27.61
C SER A 340 -9.54 0.67 26.10
N GLN A 341 -10.21 1.75 25.68
CA GLN A 341 -10.33 2.12 24.28
C GLN A 341 -8.99 2.55 23.67
N VAL A 342 -8.19 3.31 24.42
CA VAL A 342 -6.85 3.73 23.97
C VAL A 342 -5.96 2.51 23.74
N MET A 343 -6.03 1.52 24.62
CA MET A 343 -5.30 0.25 24.46
C MET A 343 -5.77 -0.51 23.23
N LEU A 344 -7.08 -0.60 23.01
CA LEU A 344 -7.67 -1.23 21.82
C LEU A 344 -7.19 -0.56 20.52
N SER A 345 -7.23 0.77 20.44
CA SER A 345 -6.75 1.53 19.27
C SER A 345 -5.27 1.24 19.00
N TYR A 346 -4.43 1.21 20.04
CA TYR A 346 -3.01 0.89 19.90
C TYR A 346 -2.77 -0.53 19.38
N LEU A 347 -3.43 -1.53 19.97
CA LEU A 347 -3.30 -2.94 19.56
C LEU A 347 -3.77 -3.16 18.11
N VAL A 348 -4.88 -2.52 17.72
CA VAL A 348 -5.40 -2.60 16.34
C VAL A 348 -4.50 -1.81 15.37
N TYR A 349 -3.89 -0.71 15.80
CA TYR A 349 -2.93 0.06 15.00
C TYR A 349 -1.70 -0.79 14.64
N GLU A 350 -1.12 -1.46 15.64
CA GLU A 350 0.01 -2.36 15.41
C GLU A 350 -0.34 -3.52 14.45
N LYS A 351 -1.57 -4.04 14.55
CA LYS A 351 -2.09 -5.09 13.66
C LYS A 351 -2.33 -4.59 12.25
N GLN A 352 -2.97 -3.43 12.08
CA GLN A 352 -3.26 -2.81 10.78
C GLN A 352 -1.98 -2.51 10.00
N HIS A 353 -0.97 -1.96 10.67
CA HIS A 353 0.34 -1.65 10.08
C HIS A 353 1.30 -2.85 10.07
N LYS A 354 0.85 -4.02 10.54
CA LYS A 354 1.62 -5.29 10.59
C LYS A 354 2.95 -5.18 11.34
N LEU A 355 3.05 -4.24 12.27
CA LEU A 355 4.26 -3.94 13.05
C LEU A 355 4.68 -5.14 13.90
N LYS A 356 3.71 -5.86 14.49
CA LYS A 356 3.96 -7.11 15.23
C LYS A 356 4.67 -8.17 14.38
N ILE A 357 4.28 -8.32 13.11
CA ILE A 357 4.93 -9.28 12.21
C ILE A 357 6.35 -8.81 11.90
N MET A 358 6.56 -7.50 11.71
CA MET A 358 7.90 -6.93 11.54
C MET A 358 8.82 -7.26 12.72
N MET A 359 8.34 -7.07 13.95
CA MET A 359 9.08 -7.41 15.17
C MET A 359 9.37 -8.91 15.26
N LYS A 360 8.42 -9.77 14.87
CA LYS A 360 8.60 -11.22 14.82
C LYS A 360 9.67 -11.65 13.82
N MET A 361 9.69 -11.04 12.62
CA MET A 361 10.75 -11.26 11.63
C MET A 361 12.14 -10.84 12.12
N HIS A 362 12.21 -10.01 13.17
CA HIS A 362 13.46 -9.56 13.77
C HIS A 362 13.83 -10.32 15.04
N GLY A 363 13.07 -11.37 15.40
CA GLY A 363 13.37 -12.28 16.50
C GLY A 363 12.55 -12.08 17.77
N LEU A 364 11.52 -11.22 17.75
CA LEU A 364 10.60 -11.08 18.88
C LEU A 364 9.53 -12.18 18.85
N GLY A 365 9.62 -13.15 19.76
CA GLY A 365 8.59 -14.17 19.93
C GLY A 365 7.25 -13.60 20.40
N ASP A 366 6.15 -14.32 20.16
CA ASP A 366 4.80 -13.91 20.55
C ASP A 366 4.62 -13.78 22.08
N GLY A 367 5.27 -14.66 22.86
CA GLY A 367 5.23 -14.63 24.33
C GLY A 367 5.86 -13.35 24.92
N PRO A 368 7.14 -13.06 24.62
CA PRO A 368 7.78 -11.82 25.07
C PRO A 368 7.02 -10.55 24.67
N TYR A 369 6.52 -10.48 23.43
CA TYR A 369 5.69 -9.35 22.99
C TYR A 369 4.47 -9.17 23.89
N TRP A 370 3.72 -10.26 24.15
CA TRP A 370 2.49 -10.20 24.93
C TRP A 370 2.76 -9.74 26.37
N ILE A 371 3.82 -10.24 27.00
CA ILE A 371 4.23 -9.82 28.36
C ILE A 371 4.62 -8.34 28.39
N ILE A 372 5.43 -7.88 27.42
CA ILE A 372 5.87 -6.47 27.35
C ILE A 372 4.66 -5.56 27.17
N SER A 373 3.77 -5.86 26.24
CA SER A 373 2.56 -5.08 26.01
C SER A 373 1.64 -5.07 27.22
N TYR A 374 1.44 -6.21 27.89
CA TYR A 374 0.62 -6.30 29.10
C TYR A 374 1.19 -5.46 30.24
N VAL A 375 2.50 -5.60 30.53
CA VAL A 375 3.18 -4.84 31.58
C VAL A 375 3.18 -3.34 31.29
N TYR A 376 3.36 -2.97 30.02
CA TYR A 376 3.31 -1.57 29.59
C TYR A 376 1.92 -0.96 29.84
N PHE A 377 0.84 -1.65 29.44
CA PHE A 377 -0.51 -1.16 29.69
C PHE A 377 -0.85 -1.15 31.17
N LEU A 378 -0.45 -2.17 31.93
CA LEU A 378 -0.64 -2.19 33.38
C LEU A 378 0.04 -1.00 34.05
N PHE A 379 1.28 -0.69 33.69
CA PHE A 379 2.01 0.46 34.21
C PHE A 379 1.31 1.78 33.85
N LEU A 380 0.96 1.97 32.57
CA LEU A 380 0.32 3.18 32.09
C LEU A 380 -1.05 3.43 32.75
N SER A 381 -1.89 2.40 32.83
CA SER A 381 -3.20 2.47 33.46
C SER A 381 -3.12 2.66 34.97
N SER A 382 -2.17 2.00 35.65
CA SER A 382 -1.96 2.21 37.08
C SER A 382 -1.52 3.64 37.38
N ALA A 383 -0.64 4.21 36.56
CA ALA A 383 -0.21 5.60 36.70
C ALA A 383 -1.37 6.58 36.45
N TYR A 384 -2.23 6.29 35.47
CA TYR A 384 -3.42 7.08 35.17
C TYR A 384 -4.42 7.09 36.33
N VAL A 385 -4.80 5.90 36.85
CA VAL A 385 -5.74 5.80 37.97
C VAL A 385 -5.16 6.40 39.25
N LEU A 386 -3.86 6.21 39.52
CA LEU A 386 -3.22 6.84 40.68
C LEU A 386 -3.28 8.37 40.60
N SER A 387 -2.98 8.93 39.42
CA SER A 387 -3.08 10.38 39.20
C SER A 387 -4.50 10.89 39.38
N PHE A 388 -5.49 10.10 38.95
CA PHE A 388 -6.90 10.42 39.09
C PHE A 388 -7.38 10.38 40.54
N VAL A 389 -7.03 9.35 41.31
CA VAL A 389 -7.36 9.26 42.75
C VAL A 389 -6.72 10.41 43.54
N ILE A 390 -5.46 10.77 43.22
CA ILE A 390 -4.77 11.90 43.85
C ILE A 390 -5.48 13.22 43.51
N LEU A 391 -5.77 13.48 42.23
CA LEU A 391 -6.43 14.71 41.81
C LEU A 391 -7.84 14.82 42.40
N GLY A 392 -8.61 13.73 42.38
CA GLY A 392 -9.94 13.67 42.97
C GLY A 392 -9.94 13.93 44.47
N SER A 393 -8.95 13.38 45.19
CA SER A 393 -8.75 13.67 46.62
C SER A 393 -8.37 15.13 46.87
N VAL A 394 -7.54 15.74 46.01
CA VAL A 394 -7.14 17.16 46.12
C VAL A 394 -8.29 18.12 45.84
N ILE A 395 -9.17 17.77 44.90
CA ILE A 395 -10.38 18.54 44.57
C ILE A 395 -11.42 18.45 45.70
N GLY A 396 -11.27 17.47 46.60
CA GLY A 396 -12.20 17.26 47.72
C GLY A 396 -13.39 16.38 47.36
N LEU A 397 -13.25 15.47 46.40
CA LEU A 397 -14.30 14.52 46.06
C LEU A 397 -14.44 13.49 47.20
N ASN A 398 -15.56 13.56 47.93
CA ASN A 398 -15.88 12.68 49.06
C ASN A 398 -15.78 11.19 48.68
N PHE A 399 -16.14 10.85 47.43
CA PHE A 399 -16.02 9.51 46.87
C PHE A 399 -14.63 8.87 47.09
N PHE A 400 -13.55 9.64 46.91
CA PHE A 400 -12.17 9.14 47.08
C PHE A 400 -11.66 9.30 48.53
N MET A 401 -12.07 10.36 49.23
CA MET A 401 -11.53 10.68 50.55
C MET A 401 -12.13 9.85 51.69
N LEU A 402 -13.43 9.53 51.63
CA LEU A 402 -14.14 8.87 52.73
C LEU A 402 -13.94 7.35 52.72
N ASN A 403 -13.80 6.77 51.54
CA ASN A 403 -13.59 5.33 51.37
C ASN A 403 -12.14 4.92 51.64
N ASN A 404 -11.90 3.69 52.10
CA ASN A 404 -10.55 3.21 52.38
C ASN A 404 -9.70 3.09 51.09
N TYR A 405 -8.59 3.82 51.02
CA TYR A 405 -7.67 3.81 49.86
C TYR A 405 -7.11 2.42 49.51
N SER A 406 -6.97 1.51 50.48
CA SER A 406 -6.48 0.15 50.21
C SER A 406 -7.51 -0.68 49.44
N ILE A 407 -8.80 -0.52 49.75
CA ILE A 407 -9.88 -1.23 49.04
C ILE A 407 -10.03 -0.65 47.63
N GLN A 408 -9.98 0.67 47.50
CA GLN A 408 -9.96 1.35 46.20
C GLN A 408 -8.80 0.84 45.33
N PHE A 409 -7.59 0.75 45.90
CA PHE A 409 -6.42 0.25 45.18
C PHE A 409 -6.63 -1.19 44.67
N VAL A 410 -7.11 -2.11 45.51
CA VAL A 410 -7.34 -3.51 45.10
C VAL A 410 -8.44 -3.60 44.05
N PHE A 411 -9.52 -2.85 44.22
CA PHE A 411 -10.61 -2.80 43.24
C PHE A 411 -10.10 -2.30 41.89
N TYR A 412 -9.50 -1.12 41.84
CA TYR A 412 -9.00 -0.52 40.60
C TYR A 412 -7.90 -1.35 39.94
N PHE A 413 -6.98 -1.91 40.73
CA PHE A 413 -5.94 -2.78 40.20
C PHE A 413 -6.55 -4.00 39.50
N THR A 414 -7.55 -4.63 40.09
CA THR A 414 -8.22 -5.80 39.49
C THR A 414 -9.02 -5.39 38.25
N SER A 415 -9.74 -4.27 38.32
CA SER A 415 -10.50 -3.71 37.18
C SER A 415 -9.61 -3.36 35.99
N ILE A 416 -8.44 -2.75 36.22
CA ILE A 416 -7.44 -2.46 35.17
C ILE A 416 -7.00 -3.75 34.47
N ASN A 417 -6.68 -4.80 35.25
CA ASN A 417 -6.26 -6.07 34.68
C ASN A 417 -7.36 -6.71 33.80
N LEU A 418 -8.62 -6.66 34.25
CA LEU A 418 -9.77 -7.10 33.47
C LEU A 418 -9.92 -6.32 32.16
N GLN A 419 -9.78 -4.99 32.21
CA GLN A 419 -9.87 -4.12 31.02
C GLN A 419 -8.75 -4.37 30.00
N ILE A 420 -7.51 -4.59 30.47
CA ILE A 420 -6.38 -4.93 29.59
C ILE A 420 -6.69 -6.23 28.84
N VAL A 421 -7.16 -7.25 29.56
CA VAL A 421 -7.53 -8.54 28.95
C VAL A 421 -8.68 -8.39 27.95
N LEU A 422 -9.70 -7.57 28.28
CA LEU A 422 -10.80 -7.27 27.39
C LEU A 422 -10.32 -6.53 26.12
N ALA A 423 -9.37 -5.60 26.24
CA ALA A 423 -8.77 -4.92 25.10
C ALA A 423 -7.99 -5.90 24.18
N PHE A 424 -7.23 -6.83 24.75
CA PHE A 424 -6.56 -7.89 23.98
C PHE A 424 -7.56 -8.83 23.28
N LEU A 425 -8.64 -9.18 23.97
CA LEU A 425 -9.70 -10.03 23.43
C LEU A 425 -10.40 -9.36 22.24
N THR A 426 -10.83 -8.11 22.43
CA THR A 426 -11.56 -7.34 21.41
C THR A 426 -10.68 -7.01 20.21
N ALA A 427 -9.39 -6.70 20.43
CA ALA A 427 -8.41 -6.46 19.36
C ALA A 427 -8.25 -7.67 18.39
N ALA A 428 -8.54 -8.89 18.85
CA ALA A 428 -8.52 -10.07 17.98
C ALA A 428 -9.54 -9.97 16.83
N PHE A 429 -10.68 -9.32 17.04
CA PHE A 429 -11.79 -9.24 16.08
C PHE A 429 -11.66 -8.08 15.09
N PHE A 430 -10.87 -7.05 15.39
CA PHE A 430 -10.73 -5.88 14.52
C PHE A 430 -9.48 -5.93 13.65
N SER A 431 -9.58 -5.42 12.43
CA SER A 431 -8.45 -5.27 11.49
C SER A 431 -8.18 -3.82 11.08
N ASN A 432 -9.10 -2.90 11.40
CA ASN A 432 -9.03 -1.48 11.08
C ASN A 432 -9.25 -0.67 12.36
N VAL A 433 -8.35 0.27 12.62
CA VAL A 433 -8.37 1.14 13.80
C VAL A 433 -9.66 1.94 13.88
N LYS A 434 -10.10 2.55 12.77
CA LYS A 434 -11.29 3.41 12.76
C LYS A 434 -12.56 2.65 13.12
N THR A 435 -12.67 1.41 12.67
CA THR A 435 -13.81 0.53 12.98
C THR A 435 -13.79 0.11 14.45
N ALA A 436 -12.61 -0.22 14.98
CA ALA A 436 -12.43 -0.54 16.39
C ALA A 436 -12.75 0.65 17.30
N GLU A 437 -12.38 1.87 16.86
CA GLU A 437 -12.70 3.12 17.56
C GLU A 437 -14.18 3.37 17.66
N VAL A 438 -14.89 3.37 16.53
CA VAL A 438 -16.33 3.63 16.53
C VAL A 438 -17.09 2.58 17.34
N ILE A 439 -16.80 1.29 17.14
CA ILE A 439 -17.49 0.22 17.88
C ILE A 439 -17.13 0.23 19.35
N GLY A 440 -15.86 0.52 19.66
CA GLY A 440 -15.39 0.71 21.01
C GLY A 440 -16.14 1.83 21.73
N TYR A 441 -16.21 3.03 21.16
CA TYR A 441 -16.99 4.15 21.71
C TYR A 441 -18.49 3.83 21.85
N LEU A 442 -19.08 3.13 20.88
CA LEU A 442 -20.47 2.67 20.98
C LEU A 442 -20.66 1.68 22.13
N TYR A 443 -19.69 0.80 22.37
CA TYR A 443 -19.69 -0.08 23.54
C TYR A 443 -19.60 0.73 24.83
N ILE A 444 -18.65 1.69 24.95
CA ILE A 444 -18.54 2.56 26.14
C ILE A 444 -19.86 3.25 26.45
N PHE A 445 -20.44 3.91 25.43
CA PHE A 445 -21.67 4.68 25.57
C PHE A 445 -22.86 3.77 25.90
N GLY A 446 -23.03 2.69 25.13
CA GLY A 446 -24.12 1.73 25.31
C GLY A 446 -24.04 1.03 26.65
N SER A 447 -22.87 0.52 27.04
CA SER A 447 -22.70 -0.18 28.31
C SER A 447 -22.74 0.78 29.50
N GLY A 448 -22.18 1.99 29.38
CA GLY A 448 -22.18 2.98 30.47
C GLY A 448 -23.59 3.49 30.81
N ILE A 449 -24.37 3.87 29.79
CA ILE A 449 -25.76 4.30 29.98
C ILE A 449 -26.63 3.13 30.43
N MET A 450 -26.44 1.95 29.83
CA MET A 450 -27.24 0.78 30.18
C MET A 450 -26.92 0.28 31.59
N ALA A 451 -25.66 0.35 32.04
CA ALA A 451 -25.29 0.07 33.42
C ALA A 451 -25.97 1.06 34.39
N GLY A 452 -25.87 2.36 34.10
CA GLY A 452 -26.48 3.40 34.92
C GLY A 452 -28.01 3.31 35.00
N TYR A 453 -28.68 3.09 33.87
CA TYR A 453 -30.14 3.11 33.82
C TYR A 453 -30.79 1.76 34.18
N LEU A 454 -30.28 0.63 33.65
CA LEU A 454 -30.86 -0.69 33.93
C LEU A 454 -30.39 -1.23 35.27
N LEU A 455 -29.09 -1.20 35.56
CA LEU A 455 -28.56 -1.87 36.74
C LEU A 455 -29.00 -1.16 38.02
N HIS A 456 -29.05 0.18 38.02
CA HIS A 456 -29.53 0.96 39.16
C HIS A 456 -30.95 0.55 39.60
N SER A 457 -31.91 0.51 38.66
CA SER A 457 -33.29 0.12 38.98
C SER A 457 -33.41 -1.32 39.50
N PHE A 458 -32.58 -2.25 39.01
CA PHE A 458 -32.58 -3.64 39.48
C PHE A 458 -31.82 -3.85 40.80
N ILE A 459 -30.85 -3.00 41.12
CA ILE A 459 -30.12 -3.04 42.38
C ILE A 459 -31.01 -2.56 43.54
N GLU A 460 -31.81 -1.51 43.32
CA GLU A 460 -32.70 -0.96 44.35
C GLU A 460 -33.96 -1.79 44.57
N ASP A 461 -34.37 -2.58 43.57
CA ASP A 461 -35.52 -3.47 43.67
C ASP A 461 -35.22 -4.72 44.52
N THR A 462 -35.61 -4.67 45.79
CA THR A 462 -35.50 -5.79 46.74
C THR A 462 -36.28 -7.05 46.34
N SER A 463 -37.20 -6.97 45.37
CA SER A 463 -37.96 -8.11 44.84
C SER A 463 -37.25 -8.85 43.69
N PHE A 464 -36.20 -8.26 43.12
CA PHE A 464 -35.47 -8.83 41.99
C PHE A 464 -34.56 -10.00 42.42
N PRO A 465 -34.56 -11.14 41.71
CA PRO A 465 -33.73 -12.28 42.12
C PRO A 465 -32.24 -12.01 41.98
N ARG A 466 -31.48 -12.07 43.09
CA ARG A 466 -30.01 -11.89 43.12
C ARG A 466 -29.24 -12.75 42.09
N LYS A 467 -29.76 -13.93 41.75
CA LYS A 467 -29.15 -14.82 40.74
C LYS A 467 -29.16 -14.21 39.33
N TRP A 468 -30.19 -13.46 38.96
CA TRP A 468 -30.26 -12.78 37.67
C TRP A 468 -29.39 -11.53 37.63
N LEU A 469 -29.23 -10.84 38.76
CA LEU A 469 -28.30 -9.73 38.90
C LEU A 469 -26.86 -10.19 38.64
N LEU A 470 -26.46 -11.32 39.24
CA LEU A 470 -25.14 -11.93 39.04
C LEU A 470 -24.88 -12.33 37.57
N VAL A 471 -25.90 -12.71 36.81
CA VAL A 471 -25.77 -13.02 35.37
C VAL A 471 -25.53 -11.76 34.54
N MET A 472 -26.17 -10.63 34.90
CA MET A 472 -25.92 -9.35 34.22
C MET A 472 -24.51 -8.83 34.54
N GLU A 473 -24.04 -9.04 35.77
CA GLU A 473 -22.69 -8.64 36.22
C GLU A 473 -21.55 -9.33 35.47
N ILE A 474 -21.81 -10.43 34.72
CA ILE A 474 -20.81 -11.10 33.86
C ILE A 474 -20.25 -10.16 32.76
N ILE A 475 -20.97 -9.08 32.44
CA ILE A 475 -20.51 -8.07 31.51
C ILE A 475 -19.54 -7.14 32.28
N PRO A 476 -18.25 -7.03 31.87
CA PRO A 476 -17.25 -6.27 32.62
C PRO A 476 -17.61 -4.81 32.95
N ALA A 477 -18.42 -4.17 32.11
CA ALA A 477 -18.91 -2.81 32.37
C ALA A 477 -19.93 -2.76 33.52
N PHE A 478 -20.71 -3.81 33.72
CA PHE A 478 -21.77 -3.88 34.74
C PHE A 478 -21.18 -4.26 36.10
N SER A 479 -20.24 -5.21 36.16
CA SER A 479 -19.49 -5.50 37.39
C SER A 479 -18.71 -4.28 37.88
N LEU A 480 -18.08 -3.53 36.95
CA LEU A 480 -17.38 -2.29 37.28
C LEU A 480 -18.32 -1.21 37.83
N TYR A 481 -19.47 -0.98 37.17
CA TYR A 481 -20.48 -0.04 37.66
C TYR A 481 -21.00 -0.43 39.04
N ARG A 482 -21.27 -1.71 39.28
CA ARG A 482 -21.76 -2.21 40.58
C ARG A 482 -20.78 -1.88 41.71
N GLY A 483 -19.48 -2.12 41.51
CA GLY A 483 -18.47 -1.80 42.52
C GLY A 483 -18.34 -0.30 42.79
N LEU A 484 -18.39 0.52 41.74
CA LEU A 484 -18.38 1.98 41.88
C LEU A 484 -19.64 2.52 42.57
N TYR A 485 -20.80 1.94 42.29
CA TYR A 485 -22.05 2.27 42.95
C TYR A 485 -21.97 2.00 44.46
N GLU A 486 -21.46 0.85 44.87
CA GLU A 486 -21.30 0.51 46.30
C GLU A 486 -20.34 1.48 47.01
N PHE A 487 -19.21 1.84 46.40
CA PHE A 487 -18.33 2.87 46.95
C PHE A 487 -19.03 4.22 47.11
N SER A 488 -19.86 4.60 46.14
CA SER A 488 -20.59 5.87 46.16
C SER A 488 -21.63 5.91 47.28
N GLN A 489 -22.40 4.83 47.46
CA GLN A 489 -23.40 4.71 48.53
C GLN A 489 -22.78 4.76 49.93
N TYR A 490 -21.66 4.06 50.15
CA TYR A 490 -20.95 4.11 51.43
C TYR A 490 -20.30 5.47 51.69
N SER A 491 -19.76 6.12 50.66
CA SER A 491 -19.26 7.49 50.78
C SER A 491 -20.38 8.47 51.15
N PHE A 492 -21.54 8.33 50.51
CA PHE A 492 -22.70 9.18 50.77
C PHE A 492 -23.21 9.02 52.21
N ASN A 493 -23.49 7.79 52.62
CA ASN A 493 -23.98 7.50 53.96
C ASN A 493 -22.96 7.93 55.03
N GLY A 494 -21.66 7.77 54.74
CA GLY A 494 -20.58 8.27 55.57
C GLY A 494 -20.62 9.79 55.74
N ASP A 495 -20.73 10.53 54.63
CA ASP A 495 -20.81 12.00 54.63
C ASP A 495 -22.02 12.52 55.41
N GLN A 496 -23.22 11.93 55.19
CA GLN A 496 -24.43 12.31 55.92
C GLN A 496 -24.36 12.02 57.43
N MET A 497 -23.76 10.88 57.81
CA MET A 497 -23.66 10.47 59.21
C MET A 497 -22.42 11.03 59.92
N GLY A 498 -21.53 11.74 59.22
CA GLY A 498 -20.25 12.21 59.75
C GLY A 498 -19.28 11.08 60.09
N THR A 499 -19.39 9.95 59.40
CA THR A 499 -18.59 8.73 59.61
C THR A 499 -17.71 8.43 58.39
N SER A 500 -16.76 7.49 58.54
CA SER A 500 -15.94 7.04 57.41
C SER A 500 -16.78 6.26 56.39
N GLY A 501 -16.41 6.33 55.11
CA GLY A 501 -16.94 5.45 54.06
C GLY A 501 -16.45 4.01 54.20
N MET A 502 -16.58 3.23 53.13
CA MET A 502 -16.39 1.77 53.12
C MET A 502 -15.03 1.32 53.69
N GLN A 503 -15.06 0.41 54.66
CA GLN A 503 -13.92 -0.24 55.29
C GLN A 503 -13.89 -1.75 55.00
N TRP A 504 -12.76 -2.41 55.33
CA TRP A 504 -12.55 -3.84 55.02
C TRP A 504 -13.55 -4.77 55.73
N GLY A 505 -14.07 -4.34 56.89
CA GLY A 505 -15.10 -5.09 57.61
C GLY A 505 -16.46 -5.08 56.89
N ASP A 506 -16.75 -4.00 56.16
CA ASP A 506 -18.04 -3.79 55.50
C ASP A 506 -18.20 -4.68 54.27
N LEU A 507 -17.12 -5.18 53.68
CA LEU A 507 -17.15 -6.11 52.53
C LEU A 507 -17.97 -7.39 52.78
N ASN A 508 -18.14 -7.80 54.05
CA ASN A 508 -18.90 -8.99 54.41
C ASN A 508 -20.36 -8.69 54.78
N ASP A 509 -20.83 -7.46 54.63
CA ASP A 509 -22.23 -7.11 54.88
C ASP A 509 -23.15 -7.80 53.86
N SER A 510 -24.17 -8.49 54.35
CA SER A 510 -25.17 -9.20 53.55
C SER A 510 -26.08 -8.29 52.71
N LEU A 511 -26.07 -6.98 53.01
CA LEU A 511 -26.82 -5.94 52.32
C LEU A 511 -26.06 -5.33 51.14
N ASN A 512 -24.72 -5.38 51.12
CA ASN A 512 -23.92 -4.87 50.01
C ASN A 512 -23.43 -6.00 49.09
N GLY A 513 -23.20 -5.66 47.82
CA GLY A 513 -22.71 -6.61 46.81
C GLY A 513 -21.20 -6.58 46.60
N MET A 514 -20.43 -5.82 47.40
CA MET A 514 -19.06 -5.45 47.04
C MET A 514 -18.12 -6.67 46.98
N ARG A 515 -18.23 -7.59 47.94
CA ARG A 515 -17.43 -8.83 47.92
C ARG A 515 -17.74 -9.71 46.72
N ASP A 516 -19.01 -9.86 46.37
CA ASP A 516 -19.42 -10.69 45.24
C ASP A 516 -18.87 -10.10 43.93
N VAL A 517 -18.98 -8.78 43.74
CA VAL A 517 -18.43 -8.06 42.58
C VAL A 517 -16.92 -8.22 42.48
N MET A 518 -16.17 -8.05 43.57
CA MET A 518 -14.72 -8.22 43.55
C MET A 518 -14.32 -9.65 43.16
N ILE A 519 -15.06 -10.66 43.63
CA ILE A 519 -14.84 -12.06 43.24
C ILE A 519 -15.15 -12.26 41.75
N ILE A 520 -16.25 -11.69 41.26
CA ILE A 520 -16.64 -11.77 39.83
C ILE A 520 -15.55 -11.18 38.94
N ILE A 521 -15.05 -9.97 39.23
CA ILE A 521 -14.00 -9.30 38.45
C ILE A 521 -12.72 -10.16 38.40
N VAL A 522 -12.33 -10.76 39.53
CA VAL A 522 -11.15 -11.66 39.58
C VAL A 522 -11.39 -12.93 38.74
N ILE A 523 -12.57 -13.54 38.83
CA ILE A 523 -12.90 -14.74 38.06
C ILE A 523 -12.92 -14.42 36.56
N GLU A 524 -13.58 -13.33 36.16
CA GLU A 524 -13.62 -12.87 34.77
C GLU A 524 -12.21 -12.63 34.23
N TRP A 525 -11.37 -11.95 35.01
CA TRP A 525 -9.98 -11.72 34.62
C TRP A 525 -9.24 -13.04 34.38
N LEU A 526 -9.31 -13.98 35.33
CA LEU A 526 -8.62 -15.28 35.23
C LEU A 526 -9.15 -16.15 34.08
N VAL A 527 -10.44 -16.06 33.77
CA VAL A 527 -11.07 -16.81 32.67
C VAL A 527 -10.76 -16.19 31.31
N LEU A 528 -10.84 -14.86 31.18
CA LEU A 528 -10.63 -14.18 29.91
C LEU A 528 -9.16 -14.12 29.50
N LEU A 529 -8.23 -14.14 30.46
CA LEU A 529 -6.79 -14.08 30.21
C LEU A 529 -6.28 -15.18 29.23
N PRO A 530 -6.51 -16.49 29.47
CA PRO A 530 -6.10 -17.53 28.54
C PRO A 530 -6.86 -17.49 27.21
N VAL A 531 -8.14 -17.07 27.23
CA VAL A 531 -8.97 -16.95 26.01
C VAL A 531 -8.40 -15.85 25.10
N ALA A 532 -8.08 -14.69 25.65
CA ALA A 532 -7.49 -13.57 24.93
C ALA A 532 -6.12 -13.93 24.35
N TYR A 533 -5.27 -14.62 25.14
CA TYR A 533 -3.98 -15.10 24.67
C TYR A 533 -4.11 -16.08 23.48
N TYR A 534 -5.03 -17.04 23.56
CA TYR A 534 -5.26 -18.02 22.51
C TYR A 534 -5.79 -17.39 21.21
N LEU A 535 -6.80 -16.52 21.30
CA LEU A 535 -7.37 -15.87 20.12
C LEU A 535 -6.38 -14.94 19.43
N ASN A 536 -5.52 -14.25 20.20
CA ASN A 536 -4.51 -13.37 19.63
C ASN A 536 -3.34 -14.14 18.96
N GLN A 537 -3.04 -15.36 19.40
CA GLN A 537 -2.14 -16.26 18.65
C GLN A 537 -2.77 -16.74 17.34
N GLY A 538 -4.05 -17.14 17.35
CA GLY A 538 -4.75 -17.56 16.14
C GLY A 538 -4.81 -16.47 15.08
N ALA A 539 -4.96 -15.21 15.50
CA ALA A 539 -5.01 -14.04 14.61
C ALA A 539 -3.65 -13.62 14.05
N SER A 540 -2.51 -13.96 14.69
CA SER A 540 -1.17 -13.54 14.24
C SER A 540 -0.62 -14.35 13.07
N LEU A 541 -1.15 -15.56 12.83
CA LEU A 541 -0.73 -16.50 11.79
C LEU A 541 -1.37 -16.26 10.41
N GLY A 542 -2.10 -15.15 10.22
CA GLY A 542 -2.83 -14.91 8.97
C GLY A 542 -3.98 -15.90 8.73
N ARG A 543 -4.32 -16.75 9.70
CA ARG A 543 -5.62 -17.41 9.77
C ARG A 543 -6.65 -16.33 10.07
N GLY A 544 -7.13 -15.69 9.00
CA GLY A 544 -8.37 -14.95 9.09
C GLY A 544 -9.41 -15.87 9.73
N ILE A 545 -10.14 -15.36 10.71
CA ILE A 545 -11.38 -15.97 11.20
C ILE A 545 -12.38 -15.82 10.05
N ARG A 546 -12.19 -16.59 8.97
CA ARG A 546 -13.14 -16.66 7.88
C ARG A 546 -13.93 -17.95 8.09
N ASN A 547 -15.07 -17.72 8.72
CA ASN A 547 -16.25 -18.56 8.90
C ASN A 547 -16.27 -19.43 10.17
N ASN A 548 -17.21 -19.08 11.04
CA ASN A 548 -17.75 -19.78 12.20
C ASN A 548 -17.04 -19.61 13.56
N PRO A 549 -17.51 -18.66 14.42
CA PRO A 549 -17.06 -18.57 15.82
C PRO A 549 -17.36 -19.83 16.64
N LEU A 550 -18.35 -20.64 16.22
CA LEU A 550 -18.80 -21.86 16.89
C LEU A 550 -17.94 -23.11 16.61
N CYS A 551 -17.07 -23.12 15.59
CA CYS A 551 -16.24 -24.29 15.30
C CYS A 551 -15.08 -24.44 16.32
N SER A 552 -14.66 -23.32 16.92
CA SER A 552 -13.63 -23.24 17.97
C SER A 552 -14.01 -24.00 19.24
N LEU A 553 -15.30 -24.04 19.59
CA LEU A 553 -15.84 -24.77 20.74
C LEU A 553 -15.93 -26.28 20.50
N GLN A 554 -16.09 -26.71 19.24
CA GLN A 554 -16.16 -28.13 18.88
C GLN A 554 -14.80 -28.82 19.01
N CYS A 555 -13.70 -28.09 18.82
CA CYS A 555 -12.34 -28.55 19.12
C CYS A 555 -12.06 -28.73 20.62
N PHE A 556 -12.90 -28.20 21.52
CA PHE A 556 -12.73 -28.35 22.96
C PHE A 556 -13.26 -29.70 23.48
N LEU A 557 -14.24 -30.30 22.79
CA LEU A 557 -14.88 -31.55 23.23
C LEU A 557 -14.20 -32.83 22.72
N MET A 558 -13.24 -32.74 21.80
CA MET A 558 -12.47 -33.91 21.35
C MET A 558 -10.96 -33.62 21.28
N LYS A 559 -10.30 -33.68 22.44
CA LYS A 559 -8.86 -33.96 22.53
C LYS A 559 -8.67 -35.34 23.15
N THR A 560 -8.64 -36.37 22.31
CA THR A 560 -7.78 -37.53 22.59
C THR A 560 -6.36 -37.21 22.11
N PRO A 561 -5.32 -37.44 22.91
CA PRO A 561 -3.95 -37.20 22.49
C PRO A 561 -3.53 -38.26 21.48
N PHE A 562 -3.51 -37.92 20.19
CA PHE A 562 -2.96 -38.81 19.17
C PHE A 562 -1.43 -38.72 19.21
N ASN A 563 -0.85 -39.60 20.03
CA ASN A 563 0.57 -39.79 20.19
C ASN A 563 1.08 -40.61 18.99
N GLN A 564 1.52 -39.97 17.91
CA GLN A 564 2.22 -40.65 16.83
C GLN A 564 3.70 -40.25 16.83
N ARG A 565 4.51 -41.05 17.54
CA ARG A 565 5.93 -41.21 17.22
C ARG A 565 6.02 -41.74 15.80
N HIS A 566 6.44 -40.90 14.86
CA HIS A 566 6.91 -41.38 13.56
C HIS A 566 8.42 -41.52 13.62
N ASN A 567 8.86 -42.77 13.55
CA ASN A 567 10.26 -43.15 13.39
C ASN A 567 10.82 -42.53 12.11
N ILE A 568 12.02 -41.99 12.25
CA ILE A 568 12.87 -41.51 11.16
C ILE A 568 13.19 -42.72 10.26
N LEU A 569 12.48 -42.81 9.12
CA LEU A 569 12.91 -43.62 7.98
C LEU A 569 13.37 -42.64 6.90
N ARG A 570 14.68 -42.67 6.62
CA ARG A 570 15.29 -42.07 5.43
C ARG A 570 14.59 -42.65 4.20
N GLN A 571 13.62 -41.93 3.66
CA GLN A 571 13.15 -42.14 2.30
C GLN A 571 13.70 -41.00 1.46
N GLY A 572 14.48 -41.37 0.44
CA GLY A 572 15.17 -40.44 -0.46
C GLY A 572 14.19 -39.40 -0.98
N SER A 573 14.51 -38.14 -0.69
CA SER A 573 13.81 -36.97 -1.22
C SER A 573 13.90 -37.01 -2.74
N LYS A 574 12.77 -37.31 -3.39
CA LYS A 574 12.52 -36.75 -4.72
C LYS A 574 12.49 -35.24 -4.53
N GLU A 575 13.52 -34.55 -5.01
CA GLU A 575 13.48 -33.10 -5.20
C GLU A 575 12.28 -32.80 -6.10
N VAL A 576 11.22 -32.30 -5.49
CA VAL A 576 10.17 -31.60 -6.19
C VAL A 576 10.66 -30.16 -6.25
N SER A 577 11.09 -29.69 -7.42
CA SER A 577 11.34 -28.29 -7.66
C SER A 577 10.01 -27.55 -7.48
N VAL A 578 9.94 -26.74 -6.42
CA VAL A 578 8.78 -25.92 -6.10
C VAL A 578 9.00 -24.57 -6.76
N ASP A 579 8.14 -24.27 -7.71
CA ASP A 579 8.11 -23.05 -8.51
C ASP A 579 7.94 -21.81 -7.59
N MET A 580 8.99 -21.01 -7.41
CA MET A 580 9.01 -19.82 -6.53
C MET A 580 8.23 -18.62 -7.09
N GLU A 581 7.65 -18.74 -8.28
CA GLU A 581 6.93 -17.67 -9.00
C GLU A 581 5.65 -17.18 -8.30
N ARG A 582 5.14 -17.88 -7.28
CA ARG A 582 3.92 -17.46 -6.57
C ARG A 582 4.24 -16.56 -5.38
N PRO A 583 3.77 -15.30 -5.35
CA PRO A 583 3.99 -14.38 -4.24
C PRO A 583 3.39 -14.88 -2.91
N ASP A 584 2.45 -15.82 -2.97
CA ASP A 584 1.86 -16.45 -1.80
C ASP A 584 2.83 -17.44 -1.13
N ILE A 585 3.68 -18.14 -1.90
CA ILE A 585 4.70 -19.04 -1.36
C ILE A 585 5.79 -18.23 -0.66
N PHE A 586 6.21 -17.09 -1.23
CA PHE A 586 7.14 -16.19 -0.55
C PHE A 586 6.55 -15.67 0.77
N LYS A 587 5.28 -15.24 0.76
CA LYS A 587 4.56 -14.82 1.98
C LYS A 587 4.44 -15.96 3.00
N GLU A 588 4.28 -17.21 2.56
CA GLU A 588 4.29 -18.39 3.42
C GLU A 588 5.69 -18.65 4.02
N MET A 589 6.76 -18.55 3.21
CA MET A 589 8.15 -18.72 3.67
C MET A 589 8.59 -17.66 4.67
N ILE A 590 8.10 -16.42 4.53
CA ILE A 590 8.38 -15.33 5.48
C ILE A 590 7.32 -15.26 6.58
N GLY A 591 6.43 -16.25 6.70
CA GLY A 591 5.43 -16.42 7.76
C GLY A 591 4.35 -15.33 7.85
N LEU A 592 4.11 -14.60 6.76
CA LEU A 592 2.96 -13.68 6.65
C LEU A 592 1.64 -14.44 6.44
N ILE A 593 1.70 -15.66 5.90
CA ILE A 593 0.55 -16.54 5.64
C ILE A 593 0.92 -17.96 6.10
N ALA A 594 -0.01 -18.68 6.72
CA ALA A 594 0.21 -20.09 7.06
C ALA A 594 0.08 -20.96 5.80
N PRO A 595 0.96 -21.97 5.61
CA PRO A 595 0.90 -22.85 4.44
C PRO A 595 -0.46 -23.54 4.34
N THR A 596 -1.05 -23.50 3.15
CA THR A 596 -2.41 -23.99 2.90
C THR A 596 -2.48 -25.53 3.01
N SER A 597 -1.43 -26.23 2.59
CA SER A 597 -1.24 -27.69 2.71
C SER A 597 0.22 -28.07 2.48
N GLY A 598 0.73 -29.10 3.16
CA GLY A 598 2.14 -29.53 3.05
C GLY A 598 3.09 -28.79 3.99
N ASN A 599 4.35 -29.21 4.03
CA ASN A 599 5.39 -28.62 4.87
C ASN A 599 6.60 -28.25 4.01
N ALA A 600 7.11 -27.04 4.17
CA ALA A 600 8.27 -26.52 3.45
C ALA A 600 9.43 -26.31 4.42
N PHE A 601 10.65 -26.54 3.93
CA PHE A 601 11.87 -26.48 4.74
C PHE A 601 12.82 -25.40 4.25
N VAL A 602 13.27 -24.52 5.15
CA VAL A 602 14.29 -23.50 4.88
C VAL A 602 15.53 -23.84 5.68
N ARG A 603 16.64 -24.17 5.01
CA ARG A 603 17.90 -24.64 5.65
C ARG A 603 17.69 -25.82 6.63
N GLY A 604 16.77 -26.72 6.31
CA GLY A 604 16.43 -27.88 7.15
C GLY A 604 15.46 -27.60 8.30
N PHE A 605 14.99 -26.35 8.47
CA PHE A 605 13.97 -25.98 9.46
C PHE A 605 12.59 -25.93 8.81
N SER A 606 11.57 -26.46 9.50
CA SER A 606 10.19 -26.47 9.01
C SER A 606 9.53 -25.09 9.16
N ILE A 607 8.88 -24.59 8.12
CA ILE A 607 8.09 -23.35 8.13
C ILE A 607 6.86 -23.44 9.06
N GLN A 608 6.40 -24.63 9.43
CA GLN A 608 5.28 -24.75 10.38
C GLN A 608 5.72 -24.72 11.84
N ASN A 609 6.89 -25.33 12.15
CA ASN A 609 7.29 -25.59 13.53
C ASN A 609 8.50 -24.78 14.00
N ASP A 610 9.34 -24.29 13.08
CA ASP A 610 10.65 -23.69 13.39
C ASP A 610 10.80 -22.26 12.85
N MET A 611 9.70 -21.53 12.63
CA MET A 611 9.75 -20.16 12.09
C MET A 611 10.64 -19.21 12.89
N ASP A 612 10.64 -19.32 14.21
CA ASP A 612 11.47 -18.47 15.06
C ASP A 612 12.97 -18.68 14.78
N LYS A 613 13.39 -19.91 14.46
CA LYS A 613 14.77 -20.23 14.05
C LYS A 613 15.06 -19.70 12.64
N ILE A 614 14.09 -19.79 11.73
CA ILE A 614 14.22 -19.27 10.36
C ILE A 614 14.43 -17.74 10.39
N TYR A 615 13.63 -17.00 11.16
CA TYR A 615 13.77 -15.54 11.32
C TYR A 615 15.06 -15.11 12.03
N SER A 616 15.64 -15.97 12.87
CA SER A 616 16.96 -15.71 13.47
C SER A 616 18.10 -15.73 12.44
N CYS A 617 17.91 -16.48 11.35
CA CYS A 617 18.93 -16.73 10.32
C CYS A 617 18.68 -15.99 9.00
N MET A 618 17.52 -15.32 8.86
CA MET A 618 17.11 -14.63 7.65
C MET A 618 16.38 -13.33 8.02
N SER A 619 16.90 -12.20 7.54
CA SER A 619 16.19 -10.93 7.62
C SER A 619 15.43 -10.67 6.33
N VAL A 620 14.17 -10.26 6.45
CA VAL A 620 13.27 -10.05 5.30
C VAL A 620 12.86 -8.58 5.26
N CYS A 621 12.98 -7.97 4.08
CA CYS A 621 12.38 -6.66 3.81
C CYS A 621 11.01 -6.88 3.15
N PRO A 622 9.89 -6.57 3.81
CA PRO A 622 8.56 -6.72 3.25
C PRO A 622 8.30 -5.79 2.06
N GLN A 623 7.31 -6.10 1.23
CA GLN A 623 6.93 -5.26 0.08
C GLN A 623 6.30 -3.92 0.50
N ASN A 624 5.55 -3.91 1.62
CA ASN A 624 4.96 -2.70 2.19
C ASN A 624 5.85 -2.17 3.30
N ASP A 625 5.99 -0.84 3.40
CA ASP A 625 6.77 -0.20 4.45
C ASP A 625 6.07 -0.31 5.82
N MET A 626 6.53 -1.26 6.64
CA MET A 626 6.02 -1.52 7.99
C MET A 626 6.79 -0.68 9.03
N LEU A 627 6.55 0.63 9.01
CA LEU A 627 7.26 1.62 9.84
C LEU A 627 6.31 2.34 10.80
N TRP A 628 6.79 2.71 11.99
CA TRP A 628 6.07 3.59 12.89
C TRP A 628 6.17 5.03 12.39
N GLU A 629 5.04 5.66 12.11
CA GLU A 629 5.07 7.01 11.54
C GLU A 629 5.60 8.08 12.52
N MET A 630 5.45 7.83 13.83
CA MET A 630 5.80 8.76 14.90
C MET A 630 7.28 8.72 15.29
N LEU A 631 7.97 7.62 14.97
CA LEU A 631 9.40 7.45 15.28
C LEU A 631 10.27 8.06 14.17
N THR A 632 11.48 8.45 14.53
CA THR A 632 12.52 8.92 13.61
C THR A 632 13.23 7.76 12.91
N GLY A 633 13.90 8.02 11.79
CA GLY A 633 14.69 6.99 11.11
C GLY A 633 15.79 6.39 11.99
N ARG A 634 16.41 7.21 12.85
CA ARG A 634 17.40 6.76 13.83
C ARG A 634 16.79 5.87 14.91
N GLU A 635 15.65 6.23 15.47
CA GLU A 635 14.97 5.44 16.51
C GLU A 635 14.58 4.05 16.00
N HIS A 636 14.14 3.94 14.74
CA HIS A 636 13.86 2.63 14.14
C HIS A 636 15.09 1.72 14.12
N LEU A 637 16.24 2.23 13.65
CA LEU A 637 17.46 1.43 13.57
C LEU A 637 18.03 1.13 14.96
N LEU A 638 17.89 2.04 15.92
CA LEU A 638 18.24 1.77 17.32
C LEU A 638 17.37 0.66 17.91
N PHE A 639 16.06 0.70 17.65
CA PHE A 639 15.13 -0.32 18.12
C PHE A 639 15.45 -1.70 17.53
N TYR A 640 15.54 -1.80 16.20
CA TYR A 640 15.81 -3.09 15.55
C TYR A 640 17.24 -3.60 15.77
N GLY A 641 18.22 -2.70 15.90
CA GLY A 641 19.57 -3.07 16.30
C GLY A 641 19.62 -3.67 17.71
N ARG A 642 18.89 -3.10 18.68
CA ARG A 642 18.76 -3.69 20.03
C ARG A 642 18.05 -5.03 20.01
N LEU A 643 17.01 -5.17 19.17
CA LEU A 643 16.29 -6.44 19.01
C LEU A 643 17.20 -7.54 18.44
N LYS A 644 18.16 -7.17 17.59
CA LYS A 644 19.26 -8.03 17.11
C LYS A 644 20.45 -8.13 18.08
N ASN A 645 20.25 -7.76 19.35
CA ASN A 645 21.22 -7.86 20.44
C ASN A 645 22.48 -6.99 20.29
N LEU A 646 22.45 -5.92 19.48
CA LEU A 646 23.52 -4.92 19.43
C LEU A 646 23.39 -3.95 20.61
N LYS A 647 24.51 -3.63 21.26
CA LYS A 647 24.55 -2.79 22.47
C LYS A 647 25.67 -1.76 22.41
N GLY A 648 25.54 -0.69 23.19
CA GLY A 648 26.58 0.32 23.40
C GLY A 648 27.06 1.03 22.13
N SER A 649 28.38 1.24 22.02
CA SER A 649 29.03 1.92 20.90
C SER A 649 28.88 1.16 19.57
N ALA A 650 28.89 -0.17 19.61
CA ALA A 650 28.72 -1.01 18.42
C ALA A 650 27.35 -0.80 17.75
N LEU A 651 26.29 -0.62 18.55
CA LEU A 651 24.96 -0.27 18.06
C LEU A 651 24.98 1.10 17.36
N MET A 652 25.53 2.12 18.02
CA MET A 652 25.56 3.48 17.46
C MET A 652 26.32 3.54 16.13
N LEU A 653 27.49 2.90 16.07
CA LEU A 653 28.30 2.83 14.86
C LEU A 653 27.56 2.12 13.72
N THR A 654 26.93 0.97 14.00
CA THR A 654 26.14 0.22 13.02
C THR A 654 24.95 1.04 12.50
N VAL A 655 24.26 1.77 13.37
CA VAL A 655 23.13 2.63 13.00
C VAL A 655 23.59 3.77 12.09
N GLU A 656 24.70 4.44 12.42
CA GLU A 656 25.24 5.50 11.58
C GLU A 656 25.69 4.99 10.21
N GLU A 657 26.40 3.88 10.16
CA GLU A 657 26.81 3.27 8.90
C GLU A 657 25.62 2.83 8.06
N SER A 658 24.57 2.32 8.69
CA SER A 658 23.34 1.94 8.01
C SER A 658 22.65 3.17 7.42
N LEU A 659 22.49 4.25 8.19
CA LEU A 659 21.92 5.53 7.73
C LEU A 659 22.74 6.17 6.60
N LYS A 660 24.08 6.10 6.67
CA LYS A 660 24.98 6.59 5.61
C LYS A 660 24.79 5.78 4.34
N SER A 661 24.73 4.44 4.46
CA SER A 661 24.58 3.55 3.30
C SER A 661 23.26 3.73 2.54
N VAL A 662 22.22 4.27 3.18
CA VAL A 662 20.92 4.54 2.55
C VAL A 662 20.65 6.03 2.32
N ASN A 663 21.68 6.87 2.41
CA ASN A 663 21.60 8.33 2.20
C ASN A 663 20.52 9.01 3.08
N LEU A 664 20.35 8.55 4.33
CA LEU A 664 19.45 9.16 5.31
C LEU A 664 20.20 9.86 6.46
N PHE A 665 21.54 9.73 6.51
CA PHE A 665 22.36 10.34 7.56
C PHE A 665 22.52 11.86 7.42
N HIS A 666 22.68 12.36 6.19
CA HIS A 666 22.97 13.77 5.94
C HIS A 666 21.72 14.65 5.97
N GLY A 667 21.88 15.95 6.26
CA GLY A 667 20.79 16.94 6.22
C GLY A 667 19.76 16.82 7.36
N GLY A 668 20.13 16.20 8.48
CA GLY A 668 19.25 16.01 9.64
C GLY A 668 18.02 15.14 9.35
N VAL A 669 18.06 14.34 8.28
CA VAL A 669 16.93 13.50 7.85
C VAL A 669 16.70 12.36 8.85
N ALA A 670 17.77 11.73 9.35
CA ALA A 670 17.72 10.63 10.30
C ALA A 670 16.90 10.95 11.56
N ASP A 671 16.92 12.21 12.00
CA ASP A 671 16.28 12.67 13.23
C ASP A 671 14.88 13.28 12.99
N LYS A 672 14.40 13.26 11.73
CA LYS A 672 13.01 13.60 11.39
C LYS A 672 12.11 12.38 11.53
N GLN A 673 10.89 12.61 12.01
CA GLN A 673 9.85 11.58 12.06
C GLN A 673 9.53 11.01 10.68
N VAL A 674 9.32 9.69 10.62
CA VAL A 674 9.06 8.95 9.38
C VAL A 674 7.77 9.41 8.68
N LYS A 675 6.79 9.97 9.41
CA LYS A 675 5.62 10.62 8.79
C LYS A 675 5.99 11.70 7.76
N LYS A 676 7.14 12.37 7.93
CA LYS A 676 7.63 13.42 7.03
C LYS A 676 8.47 12.87 5.87
N TYR A 677 8.79 11.57 5.86
CA TYR A 677 9.59 10.94 4.82
C TYR A 677 8.78 10.77 3.53
N SER A 678 9.44 10.95 2.39
CA SER A 678 8.87 10.56 1.10
C SER A 678 8.78 9.03 0.99
N GLY A 679 7.99 8.51 0.05
CA GLY A 679 7.85 7.05 -0.15
C GLY A 679 9.20 6.37 -0.40
N GLY A 680 10.08 6.97 -1.19
CA GLY A 680 11.43 6.45 -1.43
C GLY A 680 12.30 6.44 -0.15
N MET A 681 12.18 7.47 0.70
CA MET A 681 12.90 7.51 1.98
C MET A 681 12.39 6.43 2.95
N LYS A 682 11.07 6.20 3.01
CA LYS A 682 10.48 5.10 3.78
C LYS A 682 11.01 3.76 3.29
N ARG A 683 11.06 3.54 1.98
CA ARG A 683 11.60 2.31 1.38
C ARG A 683 13.06 2.08 1.73
N ARG A 684 13.90 3.11 1.62
CA ARG A 684 15.32 3.06 1.99
C ARG A 684 15.52 2.74 3.48
N LEU A 685 14.67 3.28 4.35
CA LEU A 685 14.69 2.94 5.78
C LEU A 685 14.28 1.48 6.05
N SER A 686 13.23 0.98 5.38
CA SER A 686 12.82 -0.44 5.47
C SER A 686 13.95 -1.40 5.09
N VAL A 687 14.72 -1.06 4.05
CA VAL A 687 15.90 -1.82 3.64
C VAL A 687 16.99 -1.77 4.71
N ALA A 688 17.31 -0.57 5.24
CA ALA A 688 18.30 -0.43 6.30
C ALA A 688 17.96 -1.28 7.54
N ILE A 689 16.68 -1.34 7.92
CA ILE A 689 16.20 -2.17 9.04
C ILE A 689 16.46 -3.66 8.75
N SER A 690 16.16 -4.14 7.55
CA SER A 690 16.37 -5.56 7.23
C SER A 690 17.84 -5.98 7.25
N LEU A 691 18.77 -5.05 7.05
CA LEU A 691 20.19 -5.34 6.97
C LEU A 691 20.94 -5.06 8.28
N ILE A 692 20.24 -4.53 9.28
CA ILE A 692 20.85 -4.24 10.58
C ILE A 692 21.16 -5.57 11.30
N GLY A 693 22.43 -5.80 11.60
CA GLY A 693 22.90 -7.00 12.32
C GLY A 693 23.47 -8.14 11.46
N ASP A 694 23.45 -8.06 10.12
CA ASP A 694 24.16 -9.03 9.25
C ASP A 694 25.22 -8.35 8.34
N PRO A 695 26.49 -8.29 8.80
CA PRO A 695 27.57 -7.67 8.02
C PRO A 695 27.96 -8.47 6.76
N LYS A 696 27.58 -9.76 6.65
CA LYS A 696 27.99 -10.63 5.53
C LYS A 696 27.23 -10.31 4.24
N LEU A 697 25.95 -9.92 4.33
CA LEU A 697 25.17 -9.50 3.17
C LEU A 697 25.67 -8.17 2.58
N LYS A 698 26.08 -7.23 3.44
CA LYS A 698 26.65 -5.94 3.03
C LYS A 698 28.02 -6.12 2.33
N ALA A 699 28.88 -6.98 2.88
CA ALA A 699 30.19 -7.30 2.29
C ALA A 699 30.08 -8.10 0.98
N ARG A 700 29.09 -9.02 0.86
CA ARG A 700 28.97 -9.89 -0.32
C ARG A 700 28.44 -9.20 -1.58
N TYR A 701 27.72 -8.09 -1.47
CA TYR A 701 27.05 -7.46 -2.61
C TYR A 701 27.37 -5.97 -2.81
N GLY A 702 27.93 -5.28 -1.81
CA GLY A 702 28.24 -3.83 -1.83
C GLY A 702 29.70 -3.46 -2.12
N GLU A 703 30.57 -4.42 -2.46
CA GLU A 703 32.01 -4.20 -2.71
C GLU A 703 32.38 -4.01 -4.19
N SER A 704 31.52 -3.39 -4.99
CA SER A 704 31.81 -3.05 -6.39
C SER A 704 31.70 -1.55 -6.66
N TYR A 705 32.37 -1.05 -7.70
CA TYR A 705 32.04 0.21 -8.37
C TYR A 705 31.20 -0.09 -9.60
N VAL A 706 30.32 0.84 -9.95
CA VAL A 706 29.52 0.81 -11.17
C VAL A 706 30.11 1.85 -12.13
N PHE A 707 30.67 1.38 -13.23
CA PHE A 707 31.24 2.20 -14.28
C PHE A 707 30.29 2.25 -15.47
N THR A 708 29.91 3.45 -15.90
CA THR A 708 29.05 3.66 -17.07
C THR A 708 29.79 4.54 -18.07
N MET A 709 29.80 4.18 -19.35
CA MET A 709 30.34 5.03 -20.40
C MET A 709 29.54 4.89 -21.70
N THR A 710 29.40 6.01 -22.40
CA THR A 710 28.68 6.13 -23.67
C THR A 710 29.65 6.53 -24.77
N THR A 711 29.78 5.67 -25.78
CA THR A 711 30.61 5.86 -26.98
C THR A 711 29.75 5.84 -28.23
N SER A 712 30.38 6.02 -29.41
CA SER A 712 29.73 5.72 -30.69
C SER A 712 29.49 4.21 -30.83
N LEU A 713 28.58 3.80 -31.73
CA LEU A 713 28.27 2.38 -31.97
C LEU A 713 29.47 1.60 -32.54
N ASP A 714 30.37 2.28 -33.26
CA ASP A 714 31.53 1.66 -33.90
C ASP A 714 32.67 1.38 -32.90
N ASP A 715 32.69 2.09 -31.76
CA ASP A 715 33.76 2.02 -30.74
C ASP A 715 33.40 1.16 -29.51
N GLU A 716 32.23 0.50 -29.53
CA GLU A 716 31.71 -0.31 -28.41
C GLU A 716 32.66 -1.45 -28.03
N GLN A 717 33.26 -2.12 -29.01
CA GLN A 717 34.16 -3.25 -28.79
C GLN A 717 35.51 -2.79 -28.18
N GLU A 718 35.99 -1.61 -28.55
CA GLU A 718 37.24 -1.06 -28.04
C GLU A 718 37.10 -0.62 -26.58
N MET A 719 35.91 -0.13 -26.20
CA MET A 719 35.55 0.18 -24.83
C MET A 719 35.55 -1.06 -23.93
N GLU A 720 34.96 -2.16 -24.40
CA GLU A 720 34.97 -3.44 -23.66
C GLU A 720 36.38 -3.93 -23.42
N ASN A 721 37.21 -3.89 -24.46
CA ASN A 721 38.61 -4.28 -24.37
C ASN A 721 39.36 -3.42 -23.35
N LEU A 722 39.09 -2.10 -23.27
CA LEU A 722 39.69 -1.23 -22.25
C LEU A 722 39.30 -1.67 -20.82
N VAL A 723 38.02 -1.96 -20.59
CA VAL A 723 37.52 -2.33 -19.25
C VAL A 723 38.05 -3.71 -18.83
N PHE A 724 37.95 -4.72 -19.69
CA PHE A 724 38.40 -6.08 -19.37
C PHE A 724 39.93 -6.21 -19.29
N THR A 725 40.69 -5.42 -20.05
CA THR A 725 42.17 -5.40 -19.95
C THR A 725 42.64 -4.84 -18.61
N ARG A 726 41.90 -3.88 -18.04
CA ARG A 726 42.25 -3.24 -16.77
C ARG A 726 41.65 -3.93 -15.55
N THR A 727 40.45 -4.47 -15.70
CA THR A 727 39.72 -5.17 -14.64
C THR A 727 39.20 -6.50 -15.21
N PRO A 728 39.99 -7.58 -15.12
CA PRO A 728 39.64 -8.87 -15.73
C PRO A 728 38.35 -9.47 -15.18
N ASN A 729 38.05 -9.21 -13.91
CA ASN A 729 36.83 -9.67 -13.23
C ASN A 729 35.66 -8.66 -13.32
N ALA A 730 35.75 -7.67 -14.22
CA ALA A 730 34.64 -6.78 -14.48
C ALA A 730 33.44 -7.57 -15.04
N LYS A 731 32.22 -7.22 -14.64
CA LYS A 731 31.00 -7.83 -15.17
C LYS A 731 30.18 -6.81 -15.93
N LYS A 732 29.89 -7.06 -17.20
CA LYS A 732 28.96 -6.22 -17.97
C LYS A 732 27.54 -6.43 -17.45
N ILE A 733 26.86 -5.33 -17.10
CA ILE A 733 25.49 -5.34 -16.55
C ILE A 733 24.46 -5.23 -17.68
N TYR A 734 24.65 -4.28 -18.61
CA TYR A 734 23.85 -4.14 -19.83
C TYR A 734 24.52 -3.21 -20.85
N GLN A 735 23.99 -3.23 -22.08
CA GLN A 735 24.40 -2.40 -23.20
C GLN A 735 23.15 -1.91 -23.94
N ILE A 736 23.02 -0.60 -24.15
CA ILE A 736 21.91 0.03 -24.88
C ILE A 736 22.46 1.21 -25.70
N SER A 737 22.41 1.09 -27.03
CA SER A 737 22.68 2.18 -27.99
C SER A 737 23.95 3.00 -27.70
N GLY A 738 25.13 2.37 -27.64
CA GLY A 738 26.39 3.07 -27.34
C GLY A 738 26.71 3.23 -25.85
N MET A 739 25.73 3.06 -24.96
CA MET A 739 25.93 3.09 -23.50
C MET A 739 26.20 1.70 -22.96
N GLN A 740 27.34 1.52 -22.29
CA GLN A 740 27.70 0.29 -21.61
C GLN A 740 27.93 0.52 -20.12
N LYS A 741 27.45 -0.44 -19.31
CA LYS A 741 27.54 -0.40 -17.85
C LYS A 741 28.25 -1.64 -17.32
N PHE A 742 29.26 -1.42 -16.48
CA PHE A 742 30.13 -2.45 -15.90
C PHE A 742 30.13 -2.39 -14.39
N GLU A 743 30.25 -3.55 -13.78
CA GLU A 743 30.52 -3.75 -12.36
C GLU A 743 32.01 -4.06 -12.19
N LEU A 744 32.69 -3.27 -11.37
CA LEU A 744 34.12 -3.36 -11.13
C LEU A 744 34.38 -3.74 -9.67
N PRO A 745 35.08 -4.83 -9.35
CA PRO A 745 35.40 -5.18 -7.96
C PRO A 745 36.28 -4.12 -7.29
N LYS A 746 35.90 -3.61 -6.11
CA LYS A 746 36.68 -2.56 -5.40
C LYS A 746 38.10 -3.00 -5.06
N GLN A 747 38.29 -4.30 -4.85
CA GLN A 747 39.58 -4.91 -4.47
C GLN A 747 40.61 -4.84 -5.61
N GLU A 748 40.15 -4.73 -6.86
CA GLU A 748 41.00 -4.73 -8.06
C GLU A 748 41.15 -3.33 -8.70
N VAL A 749 40.35 -2.35 -8.25
CA VAL A 749 40.22 -1.06 -8.93
C VAL A 749 40.58 0.10 -8.03
N ARG A 750 41.67 0.79 -8.38
CA ARG A 750 41.98 2.12 -7.85
C ARG A 750 41.33 3.16 -8.73
N ILE A 751 40.54 4.07 -8.12
CA ILE A 751 39.79 5.11 -8.83
C ILE A 751 40.73 5.93 -9.75
N ALA A 752 41.92 6.29 -9.29
CA ALA A 752 42.89 7.05 -10.09
C ALA A 752 43.26 6.37 -11.42
N ASP A 753 43.38 5.04 -11.43
CA ASP A 753 43.74 4.28 -12.62
C ASP A 753 42.58 4.28 -13.66
N VAL A 754 41.33 4.28 -13.18
CA VAL A 754 40.13 4.40 -14.04
C VAL A 754 40.08 5.77 -14.70
N PHE A 755 40.31 6.85 -13.94
CA PHE A 755 40.33 8.21 -14.48
C PHE A 755 41.45 8.40 -15.52
N SER A 756 42.64 7.85 -15.26
CA SER A 756 43.76 7.88 -16.21
C SER A 756 43.44 7.08 -17.49
N ALA A 757 42.86 5.88 -17.35
CA ALA A 757 42.49 5.03 -18.48
C ALA A 757 41.43 5.69 -19.37
N VAL A 758 40.39 6.29 -18.79
CA VAL A 758 39.37 7.02 -19.54
C VAL A 758 39.95 8.28 -20.18
N GLY A 759 40.88 8.98 -19.51
CA GLY A 759 41.59 10.12 -20.07
C GLY A 759 42.37 9.75 -21.34
N ASN A 760 43.11 8.64 -21.31
CA ASN A 760 43.84 8.13 -22.48
C ASN A 760 42.89 7.64 -23.59
N PHE A 761 41.77 7.02 -23.23
CA PHE A 761 40.77 6.54 -24.19
C PHE A 761 40.06 7.68 -24.92
N LYS A 762 39.74 8.77 -24.21
CA LYS A 762 39.17 10.00 -24.79
C LYS A 762 40.04 10.65 -25.87
N SER A 763 41.35 10.39 -25.87
CA SER A 763 42.25 10.89 -26.91
C SER A 763 42.16 10.13 -28.23
N LYS A 764 41.60 8.91 -28.21
CA LYS A 764 41.49 8.00 -29.36
C LYS A 764 40.05 7.87 -29.87
N VAL A 765 39.08 7.97 -28.96
CA VAL A 765 37.66 7.67 -29.21
C VAL A 765 36.77 8.81 -28.69
N THR A 766 35.68 9.09 -29.40
CA THR A 766 34.71 10.11 -28.98
C THR A 766 33.81 9.57 -27.87
N VAL A 767 34.13 9.89 -26.62
CA VAL A 767 33.30 9.56 -25.44
C VAL A 767 32.25 10.65 -25.21
N GLN A 768 30.97 10.30 -25.30
CA GLN A 768 29.85 11.24 -25.10
C GLN A 768 29.60 11.55 -23.62
N ALA A 769 29.66 10.52 -22.76
CA ALA A 769 29.47 10.64 -21.32
C ALA A 769 30.13 9.46 -20.60
N TRP A 770 30.60 9.66 -19.37
CA TRP A 770 31.05 8.56 -18.51
C TRP A 770 30.89 8.91 -17.03
N GLY A 771 30.80 7.91 -16.18
CA GLY A 771 30.68 8.06 -14.73
C GLY A 771 31.10 6.80 -13.99
N LEU A 772 31.66 7.00 -12.79
CA LEU A 772 31.99 5.94 -11.84
C LEU A 772 31.24 6.23 -10.54
N ALA A 773 30.39 5.30 -10.12
CA ALA A 773 29.59 5.41 -8.92
C ALA A 773 29.87 4.23 -7.98
N ASP A 774 29.70 4.44 -6.67
CA ASP A 774 29.67 3.33 -5.73
C ASP A 774 28.38 2.51 -5.89
N THR A 775 28.43 1.22 -5.62
CA THR A 775 27.24 0.36 -5.65
C THR A 775 26.31 0.78 -4.52
N THR A 776 25.10 1.20 -4.87
CA THR A 776 24.11 1.60 -3.86
C THR A 776 23.45 0.37 -3.25
N MET A 777 22.84 0.52 -2.07
CA MET A 777 22.05 -0.56 -1.47
C MET A 777 20.84 -0.98 -2.33
N GLU A 778 20.38 -0.09 -3.21
CA GLU A 778 19.34 -0.37 -4.21
C GLU A 778 19.88 -1.31 -5.30
N ASP A 779 21.11 -1.11 -5.77
CA ASP A 779 21.79 -2.02 -6.70
C ASP A 779 22.07 -3.39 -6.07
N VAL A 780 22.45 -3.42 -4.78
CA VAL A 780 22.59 -4.66 -3.99
C VAL A 780 21.28 -5.43 -3.96
N PHE A 781 20.18 -4.75 -3.70
CA PHE A 781 18.85 -5.34 -3.66
C PHE A 781 18.43 -5.90 -5.03
N ILE A 782 18.63 -5.13 -6.11
CA ILE A 782 18.35 -5.60 -7.48
C ILE A 782 19.20 -6.83 -7.82
N LYS A 783 20.46 -6.90 -7.38
CA LYS A 783 21.33 -8.06 -7.57
C LYS A 783 20.84 -9.30 -6.82
N VAL A 784 20.40 -9.13 -5.56
CA VAL A 784 19.85 -10.23 -4.77
C VAL A 784 18.53 -10.72 -5.39
N ALA A 785 17.66 -9.80 -5.82
CA ALA A 785 16.41 -10.13 -6.50
C ALA A 785 16.63 -10.84 -7.84
N LYS A 786 17.48 -10.30 -8.73
CA LYS A 786 17.82 -10.92 -10.02
C LYS A 786 18.52 -12.27 -9.89
N ARG A 787 19.28 -12.49 -8.81
CA ARG A 787 19.94 -13.78 -8.58
C ARG A 787 18.96 -14.84 -8.07
N ALA A 788 17.93 -14.45 -7.33
CA ALA A 788 16.80 -15.33 -7.02
C ALA A 788 16.10 -15.76 -8.33
N GLU A 789 15.85 -14.82 -9.25
CA GLU A 789 15.30 -15.13 -10.59
C GLU A 789 16.23 -15.99 -11.48
N LEU A 790 17.56 -15.86 -11.32
CA LEU A 790 18.54 -16.67 -12.05
C LEU A 790 18.73 -18.08 -11.45
N SER A 791 18.54 -18.26 -10.14
CA SER A 791 18.47 -19.61 -9.56
C SER A 791 17.22 -20.37 -10.01
N ASP A 792 16.14 -19.67 -10.33
CA ASP A 792 14.91 -20.25 -10.89
C ASP A 792 15.08 -20.76 -12.34
N ASN A 793 16.13 -20.32 -13.06
CA ASN A 793 16.42 -20.75 -14.44
C ASN A 793 17.45 -21.88 -14.54
N LEU A 794 18.06 -22.29 -13.42
CA LEU A 794 19.13 -23.31 -13.36
C LEU A 794 18.76 -24.53 -12.50
N SER A 795 17.52 -24.62 -12.01
CA SER A 795 16.90 -25.79 -11.36
C SER A 795 15.71 -26.26 -12.16
#